data_AF-A0A956QG56-F1
#
_entry.id   AF-A0A956QG56-F1
#
_cell.length_a   1.000
_cell.length_b   1.000
_cell.length_c   1.000
_cell.angle_alpha   90.00
_cell.angle_beta   90.00
_cell.angle_gamma   90.00
#
_symmetry.space_group_name_H-M   'P 1'
#
loop_
_entity.id
_entity.type
_entity.pdbx_description
1 polymer ?
#
loop_
_entity_poly.entity_id
_entity_poly.type
_entity_poly.pdbx_seq_one_letter_code
_entity_poly.pdbx_strand_id
1 'polypeptide(L)'
;MVTRHLLTILLLLTLSALADTWALPDPQTYTSPNGLYQLEVVPANITNQLQYFEDLAEGNDNPGMSRTDVRYCRAYLTRKVNGKAEEIWSARLANPVAPTDALVADDGQHVVTFDNWHEVGYGPLVVVVYGPQGQLLRQFSLEDILAPEELANVPVSTSSRWWLKGAWLNRHELYLDVQSRLVCLALKSGVIRTAGPDEALGGLLDSATEAALEFCYEHDLRDVEVMRALVSRESLPLPVRLWAAFCVGREPAARSLVTATIAGTDPSAIELVMGHLSSVLSEAEAEEILLRNLKEDLYEGGVEEGLICLSPSRLKSLLRSPEPTCQLAAVEALRKKKDITAVDELLEVAASSSKAAERAVDAAIELAGPQLAARLAKLGRARADVRDRVALFFYRNPSPAGVDFLIDGLGQASFEASELFRQALTRLTNTDLGPDAARWRAWRHASELERRRLELEAGDFSALARLTTMLDGPSRGPARRLLLSALGRFPRCRHRIPIIEPWRALEVCGSRLLTTKDIWDIDTGVRTARTPDVEIGCFNSTGQRFFTEFGWEEAQLWSIDGQMLKAIDPAGPWNLAEFSPDGEVFATAGAGGLITVFASVNGEEKAVLEIGEPIHELAFVPNKPWVLCRGPERIHLMNWEEGKEIAQAPSTPQTRVMATSSTAALVLQDVAYGQPADLCKAILWRFNEHPVVVGTGVTTCNLDGEIAVVGRVDGRVTRSDGEYLDLPAKPKSIATQDDWRAVIGSDDQLYLWKKGGPVTRLRATGQNGFPENIVRMLFLSNNRMLVVYSGQGLILELPPVDVSESATDDELRALVRQVVEPWCESAEQ
;
A
#
# COMPACT_ATOMS: atom_id res chain seq x y z
N MET A 1 79.95 -35.38 12.76
CA MET A 1 78.50 -35.05 12.81
C MET A 1 78.04 -34.11 11.69
N VAL A 2 78.93 -33.50 10.89
CA VAL A 2 78.55 -32.59 9.78
C VAL A 2 78.31 -33.31 8.44
N THR A 3 78.83 -34.53 8.26
CA THR A 3 78.76 -35.27 6.99
C THR A 3 77.50 -36.12 6.78
N ARG A 4 76.69 -36.37 7.82
CA ARG A 4 75.47 -37.20 7.70
C ARG A 4 74.20 -36.41 7.39
N HIS A 5 74.15 -35.12 7.71
CA HIS A 5 72.99 -34.27 7.41
C HIS A 5 73.07 -33.57 6.04
N LEU A 6 74.27 -33.44 5.47
CA LEU A 6 74.43 -32.96 4.08
C LEU A 6 73.88 -33.95 3.04
N LEU A 7 73.96 -35.26 3.31
CA LEU A 7 73.40 -36.28 2.40
C LEU A 7 71.86 -36.31 2.43
N THR A 8 71.24 -35.94 3.55
CA THR A 8 69.77 -35.91 3.68
C THR A 8 69.17 -34.67 3.03
N ILE A 9 69.89 -33.54 3.04
CA ILE A 9 69.45 -32.30 2.36
C ILE A 9 69.65 -32.40 0.84
N LEU A 10 70.66 -33.13 0.35
CA LEU A 10 70.81 -33.38 -1.09
C LEU A 10 69.78 -34.36 -1.68
N LEU A 11 69.18 -35.24 -0.86
CA LEU A 11 68.15 -36.19 -1.30
C LEU A 11 66.71 -35.64 -1.22
N LEU A 12 66.50 -34.48 -0.58
CA LEU A 12 65.21 -33.78 -0.51
C LEU A 12 65.09 -32.62 -1.51
N LEU A 13 66.11 -32.40 -2.34
CA LEU A 13 66.07 -31.55 -3.54
C LEU A 13 65.75 -32.36 -4.80
N THR A 14 64.84 -33.34 -4.70
CA THR A 14 64.13 -33.79 -5.90
C THR A 14 63.21 -32.64 -6.27
N LEU A 15 63.61 -31.85 -7.28
CA LEU A 15 62.68 -31.05 -8.08
C LEU A 15 61.41 -31.89 -8.26
N SER A 16 60.29 -31.46 -7.68
CA SER A 16 59.00 -32.00 -8.06
C SER A 16 58.89 -31.75 -9.55
N ALA A 17 59.18 -32.76 -10.37
CA ALA A 17 58.91 -32.69 -11.79
C ALA A 17 57.43 -32.33 -11.90
N LEU A 18 57.13 -31.17 -12.49
CA LEU A 18 55.77 -30.74 -12.84
C LEU A 18 55.28 -31.61 -14.01
N ALA A 19 55.31 -32.92 -13.83
CA ALA A 19 54.93 -33.88 -14.85
C ALA A 19 53.42 -33.77 -15.03
N ASP A 20 52.99 -33.45 -16.26
CA ASP A 20 51.58 -33.40 -16.59
C ASP A 20 51.00 -34.81 -16.43
N THR A 21 49.89 -34.94 -15.69
CA THR A 21 49.18 -36.22 -15.57
C THR A 21 48.02 -36.24 -16.56
N TRP A 22 48.11 -37.07 -17.58
CA TRP A 22 47.08 -37.21 -18.61
C TRP A 22 46.24 -38.47 -18.37
N ALA A 23 44.96 -38.33 -18.01
CA ALA A 23 44.05 -39.48 -18.00
C ALA A 23 43.77 -39.97 -19.43
N LEU A 24 43.44 -41.24 -19.62
CA LEU A 24 43.04 -41.77 -20.93
C LEU A 24 41.88 -40.92 -21.51
N PRO A 25 41.89 -40.62 -22.82
CA PRO A 25 40.91 -39.73 -23.42
C PRO A 25 39.54 -40.43 -23.53
N ASP A 26 38.49 -39.74 -23.06
CA ASP A 26 37.09 -40.18 -23.18
C ASP A 26 36.35 -39.41 -24.30
N PRO A 27 35.28 -39.98 -24.90
CA PRO A 27 34.44 -39.28 -25.86
C PRO A 27 33.92 -37.94 -25.35
N GLN A 28 34.02 -36.89 -26.18
CA GLN A 28 33.59 -35.53 -25.86
C GLN A 28 32.55 -35.02 -26.85
N THR A 29 31.76 -34.03 -26.44
CA THR A 29 30.71 -33.46 -27.29
C THR A 29 30.64 -31.94 -27.18
N TYR A 30 30.61 -31.27 -28.33
CA TYR A 30 30.68 -29.82 -28.46
C TYR A 30 29.46 -29.30 -29.22
N THR A 31 28.81 -28.24 -28.72
CA THR A 31 27.59 -27.67 -29.33
C THR A 31 27.86 -26.27 -29.86
N SER A 32 27.32 -25.93 -31.03
CA SER A 32 27.42 -24.58 -31.59
C SER A 32 26.68 -23.53 -30.72
N PRO A 33 27.11 -22.25 -30.71
CA PRO A 33 26.45 -21.19 -29.95
C PRO A 33 24.93 -21.06 -30.19
N ASN A 34 24.47 -21.25 -31.43
CA ASN A 34 23.04 -21.25 -31.77
C ASN A 34 22.27 -22.53 -31.36
N GLY A 35 22.95 -23.52 -30.80
CA GLY A 35 22.38 -24.79 -30.35
C GLY A 35 21.97 -25.78 -31.44
N LEU A 36 22.16 -25.43 -32.73
CA LEU A 36 21.67 -26.21 -33.86
C LEU A 36 22.61 -27.32 -34.32
N TYR A 37 23.90 -27.23 -34.01
CA TYR A 37 24.93 -28.18 -34.47
C TYR A 37 25.67 -28.79 -33.28
N GLN A 38 26.01 -30.08 -33.40
CA GLN A 38 26.65 -30.83 -32.33
C GLN A 38 27.72 -31.77 -32.90
N LEU A 39 28.94 -31.67 -32.38
CA LEU A 39 30.10 -32.46 -32.76
C LEU A 39 30.42 -33.45 -31.64
N GLU A 40 30.37 -34.74 -31.94
CA GLU A 40 30.85 -35.80 -31.06
C GLU A 40 32.25 -36.25 -31.50
N VAL A 41 33.22 -36.22 -30.59
CA VAL A 41 34.60 -36.66 -30.83
C VAL A 41 34.84 -37.94 -30.07
N VAL A 42 35.20 -39.00 -30.79
CA VAL A 42 35.55 -40.31 -30.25
C VAL A 42 37.07 -40.47 -30.35
N PRO A 43 37.79 -40.52 -29.21
CA PRO A 43 39.23 -40.70 -29.17
C PRO A 43 39.71 -41.99 -29.83
N ALA A 44 41.02 -42.04 -30.10
CA ALA A 44 41.68 -43.26 -30.49
C ALA A 44 41.64 -44.30 -29.34
N ASN A 45 41.53 -45.58 -29.70
CA ASN A 45 41.41 -46.67 -28.73
C ASN A 45 42.79 -47.03 -28.13
N ILE A 46 43.24 -46.21 -27.17
CA ILE A 46 44.47 -46.44 -26.40
C ILE A 46 44.12 -47.24 -25.14
N THR A 47 44.74 -48.41 -24.98
CA THR A 47 44.41 -49.33 -23.88
C THR A 47 45.18 -49.04 -22.58
N ASN A 48 46.36 -48.41 -22.67
CA ASN A 48 47.22 -48.13 -21.53
C ASN A 48 48.14 -46.94 -21.83
N GLN A 49 48.17 -45.97 -20.92
CA GLN A 49 49.00 -44.76 -21.03
C GLN A 49 50.50 -45.06 -21.06
N LEU A 50 50.99 -46.00 -20.26
CA LEU A 50 52.41 -46.34 -20.21
C LEU A 50 52.86 -46.99 -21.52
N GLN A 51 52.07 -47.94 -22.02
CA GLN A 51 52.32 -48.61 -23.30
C GLN A 51 52.34 -47.62 -24.46
N TYR A 52 51.46 -46.61 -24.44
CA TYR A 52 51.46 -45.55 -25.44
C TYR A 52 52.81 -44.83 -25.54
N PHE A 53 53.38 -44.43 -24.39
CA PHE A 53 54.67 -43.73 -24.38
C PHE A 53 55.86 -44.62 -24.72
N GLU A 54 55.83 -45.89 -24.30
CA GLU A 54 56.84 -46.89 -24.68
C GLU A 54 56.84 -47.12 -26.20
N ASP A 55 55.65 -47.35 -26.78
CA ASP A 55 55.50 -47.54 -28.22
C ASP A 55 55.93 -46.28 -29.02
N LEU A 56 55.63 -45.08 -28.51
CA LEU A 56 56.03 -43.82 -29.13
C LEU A 56 57.55 -43.64 -29.11
N ALA A 57 58.21 -44.01 -28.00
CA ALA A 57 59.67 -43.97 -27.88
C ALA A 57 60.37 -45.01 -28.78
N GLU A 58 59.72 -46.14 -29.04
CA GLU A 58 60.19 -47.17 -29.98
C GLU A 58 59.89 -46.86 -31.45
N GLY A 59 59.19 -45.76 -31.73
CA GLY A 59 58.85 -45.32 -33.10
C GLY A 59 57.76 -46.17 -33.76
N ASN A 60 56.85 -46.74 -32.98
CA ASN A 60 55.71 -47.50 -33.49
C ASN A 60 54.69 -46.58 -34.18
N ASP A 61 54.18 -47.00 -35.34
CA ASP A 61 53.21 -46.22 -36.13
C ASP A 61 51.82 -46.08 -35.46
N ASN A 62 51.45 -46.98 -34.52
CA ASN A 62 50.18 -46.92 -33.79
C ASN A 62 50.38 -47.09 -32.27
N PRO A 63 50.94 -46.09 -31.57
CA PRO A 63 51.29 -46.21 -30.16
C PRO A 63 50.07 -46.49 -29.28
N GLY A 64 50.19 -47.45 -28.37
CA GLY A 64 49.20 -47.76 -27.34
C GLY A 64 47.88 -48.38 -27.86
N MET A 65 47.76 -48.61 -29.17
CA MET A 65 46.57 -49.20 -29.80
C MET A 65 46.66 -50.72 -29.89
N SER A 66 45.52 -51.39 -29.75
CA SER A 66 45.45 -52.85 -29.95
C SER A 66 45.78 -53.22 -31.40
N ARG A 67 46.65 -54.22 -31.59
CA ARG A 67 46.98 -54.80 -32.92
C ARG A 67 45.76 -55.40 -33.64
N THR A 68 44.71 -55.75 -32.92
CA THR A 68 43.49 -56.37 -33.48
C THR A 68 42.31 -55.41 -33.61
N ASP A 69 42.38 -54.21 -33.03
CA ASP A 69 41.30 -53.22 -33.01
C ASP A 69 41.88 -51.79 -33.05
N VAL A 70 42.43 -51.43 -34.22
CA VAL A 70 43.00 -50.10 -34.49
C VAL A 70 41.88 -49.12 -34.79
N ARG A 71 41.55 -48.26 -33.82
CA ARG A 71 40.56 -47.19 -33.96
C ARG A 71 41.24 -45.84 -33.75
N TYR A 72 41.32 -45.04 -34.82
CA TYR A 72 41.82 -43.67 -34.79
C TYR A 72 40.77 -42.70 -34.26
N CYS A 73 41.22 -41.51 -33.84
CA CYS A 73 40.34 -40.42 -33.46
C CYS A 73 39.36 -40.07 -34.60
N ARG A 74 38.07 -40.03 -34.28
CA ARG A 74 37.00 -39.71 -35.24
C ARG A 74 36.07 -38.65 -34.67
N ALA A 75 35.46 -37.88 -35.55
CA ALA A 75 34.43 -36.92 -35.20
C ALA A 75 33.18 -37.12 -36.05
N TYR A 76 32.02 -36.84 -35.44
CA TYR A 76 30.69 -36.92 -36.03
C TYR A 76 30.00 -35.57 -35.83
N LEU A 77 29.76 -34.83 -36.91
CA LEU A 77 29.02 -33.58 -36.86
C LEU A 77 27.55 -33.83 -37.21
N THR A 78 26.65 -33.37 -36.35
CA THR A 78 25.20 -33.51 -36.53
C THR A 78 24.48 -32.17 -36.47
N ARG A 79 23.33 -32.08 -37.15
CA ARG A 79 22.39 -30.97 -37.09
C ARG A 79 21.13 -31.39 -36.34
N LYS A 80 20.65 -30.56 -35.41
CA LYS A 80 19.35 -30.72 -34.77
C LYS A 80 18.25 -30.19 -35.69
N VAL A 81 17.37 -31.08 -36.16
CA VAL A 81 16.17 -30.74 -36.92
C VAL A 81 14.97 -31.38 -36.21
N ASN A 82 14.03 -30.56 -35.72
CA ASN A 82 12.83 -31.03 -35.01
C ASN A 82 13.11 -32.02 -33.86
N GLY A 83 14.20 -31.82 -33.11
CA GLY A 83 14.59 -32.68 -31.99
C GLY A 83 15.26 -34.00 -32.39
N LYS A 84 15.50 -34.25 -33.69
CA LYS A 84 16.30 -35.39 -34.18
C LYS A 84 17.66 -34.90 -34.68
N ALA A 85 18.71 -35.69 -34.43
CA ALA A 85 20.05 -35.43 -34.93
C ALA A 85 20.20 -36.03 -36.33
N GLU A 86 20.53 -35.20 -37.32
CA GLU A 86 20.88 -35.61 -38.68
C GLU A 86 22.40 -35.49 -38.86
N GLU A 87 23.08 -36.56 -39.29
CA GLU A 87 24.52 -36.52 -39.55
C GLU A 87 24.82 -35.64 -40.78
N ILE A 88 25.76 -34.70 -40.61
CA ILE A 88 26.31 -33.89 -41.69
C ILE A 88 27.52 -34.60 -42.28
N TRP A 89 28.48 -34.97 -41.43
CA TRP A 89 29.65 -35.74 -41.82
C TRP A 89 30.24 -36.50 -40.64
N SER A 90 30.99 -37.56 -40.97
CA SER A 90 31.85 -38.29 -40.06
C SER A 90 33.24 -38.47 -40.69
N ALA A 91 34.29 -38.12 -39.96
CA ALA A 91 35.66 -38.09 -40.49
C ALA A 91 36.70 -38.48 -39.44
N ARG A 92 37.86 -38.97 -39.90
CA ARG A 92 39.05 -39.13 -39.06
C ARG A 92 39.66 -37.75 -38.82
N LEU A 93 39.91 -37.41 -37.56
CA LEU A 93 40.59 -36.16 -37.21
C LEU A 93 42.10 -36.27 -37.47
N ALA A 94 42.73 -35.14 -37.75
CA ALA A 94 44.18 -35.03 -37.87
C ALA A 94 44.88 -35.30 -36.53
N ASN A 95 44.22 -34.98 -35.41
CA ASN A 95 44.66 -35.27 -34.04
C ASN A 95 44.80 -36.80 -33.88
N PRO A 96 46.01 -37.35 -33.66
CA PRO A 96 46.23 -38.80 -33.64
C PRO A 96 45.44 -39.52 -32.54
N VAL A 97 45.31 -38.89 -31.37
CA VAL A 97 44.69 -39.48 -30.18
C VAL A 97 43.33 -38.86 -29.89
N ALA A 98 43.32 -37.58 -29.55
CA ALA A 98 42.12 -36.77 -29.36
C ALA A 98 42.55 -35.30 -29.27
N PRO A 99 41.73 -34.34 -29.74
CA PRO A 99 41.94 -32.95 -29.40
C PRO A 99 41.66 -32.69 -27.91
N THR A 100 42.27 -31.66 -27.34
CA THR A 100 41.96 -31.23 -25.96
C THR A 100 40.64 -30.48 -25.89
N ASP A 101 40.30 -29.75 -26.95
CA ASP A 101 39.04 -29.02 -27.08
C ASP A 101 38.61 -28.90 -28.56
N ALA A 102 37.34 -28.56 -28.82
CA ALA A 102 36.84 -28.29 -30.17
C ALA A 102 35.68 -27.30 -30.21
N LEU A 103 35.53 -26.60 -31.34
CA LEU A 103 34.48 -25.62 -31.60
C LEU A 103 33.76 -25.90 -32.92
N VAL A 104 32.47 -25.58 -32.95
CA VAL A 104 31.58 -25.75 -34.12
C VAL A 104 31.00 -24.40 -34.53
N ALA A 105 31.16 -24.02 -35.79
CA ALA A 105 30.59 -22.79 -36.32
C ALA A 105 29.05 -22.84 -36.40
N ASP A 106 28.37 -21.71 -36.20
CA ASP A 106 26.90 -21.61 -36.25
C ASP A 106 26.27 -21.95 -37.61
N ASP A 107 27.05 -21.97 -38.69
CA ASP A 107 26.60 -22.39 -40.02
C ASP A 107 26.78 -23.90 -40.27
N GLY A 108 27.41 -24.61 -39.33
CA GLY A 108 27.77 -26.02 -39.43
C GLY A 108 28.78 -26.34 -40.53
N GLN A 109 29.41 -25.34 -41.13
CA GLN A 109 30.34 -25.54 -42.25
C GLN A 109 31.77 -25.80 -41.79
N HIS A 110 32.12 -25.37 -40.58
CA HIS A 110 33.49 -25.44 -40.09
C HIS A 110 33.53 -25.98 -38.65
N VAL A 111 34.55 -26.80 -38.40
CA VAL A 111 34.90 -27.32 -37.07
C VAL A 111 36.36 -26.99 -36.82
N VAL A 112 36.68 -26.59 -35.60
CA VAL A 112 38.07 -26.36 -35.17
C VAL A 112 38.39 -27.25 -34.00
N THR A 113 39.56 -27.86 -34.02
CA THR A 113 40.09 -28.63 -32.89
C THR A 113 41.38 -28.00 -32.39
N PHE A 114 41.63 -28.19 -31.09
CA PHE A 114 42.76 -27.60 -30.39
C PHE A 114 43.64 -28.69 -29.79
N ASP A 115 44.94 -28.55 -30.04
CA ASP A 115 46.03 -29.40 -29.54
C ASP A 115 45.81 -30.92 -29.75
N ASN A 116 46.79 -31.73 -29.39
CA ASN A 116 46.59 -33.18 -29.28
C ASN A 116 46.74 -33.60 -27.82
N TRP A 117 46.03 -34.66 -27.43
CA TRP A 117 46.14 -35.26 -26.11
C TRP A 117 47.61 -35.56 -25.81
N HIS A 118 48.12 -35.02 -24.69
CA HIS A 118 49.52 -35.00 -24.24
C HIS A 118 50.52 -34.02 -24.93
N GLU A 119 50.11 -33.29 -25.97
CA GLU A 119 50.97 -32.37 -26.75
C GLU A 119 50.36 -30.96 -26.86
N VAL A 120 50.18 -30.28 -25.72
CA VAL A 120 49.55 -28.94 -25.69
C VAL A 120 50.53 -27.84 -26.09
N GLY A 121 50.18 -27.07 -27.13
CA GLY A 121 50.96 -25.93 -27.63
C GLY A 121 52.25 -26.31 -28.35
N TYR A 122 52.38 -27.59 -28.75
CA TYR A 122 53.52 -28.12 -29.50
C TYR A 122 53.06 -28.78 -30.81
N GLY A 123 53.94 -28.77 -31.80
CA GLY A 123 53.70 -29.40 -33.09
C GLY A 123 52.75 -28.62 -34.00
N PRO A 124 52.38 -29.19 -35.15
CA PRO A 124 51.60 -28.50 -36.18
C PRO A 124 50.07 -28.58 -35.97
N LEU A 125 49.62 -29.27 -34.92
CA LEU A 125 48.21 -29.55 -34.64
C LEU A 125 47.69 -28.75 -33.44
N VAL A 126 48.21 -27.52 -33.25
CA VAL A 126 47.78 -26.62 -32.18
C VAL A 126 46.40 -26.06 -32.47
N VAL A 127 46.17 -25.60 -33.70
CA VAL A 127 44.83 -25.25 -34.22
C VAL A 127 44.60 -25.93 -35.55
N VAL A 128 43.51 -26.69 -35.66
CA VAL A 128 43.18 -27.44 -36.87
C VAL A 128 41.78 -27.07 -37.34
N VAL A 129 41.64 -26.62 -38.59
CA VAL A 129 40.38 -26.19 -39.18
C VAL A 129 39.89 -27.23 -40.19
N TYR A 130 38.67 -27.70 -39.99
CA TYR A 130 37.98 -28.65 -40.86
C TYR A 130 36.83 -27.98 -41.61
N GLY A 131 36.61 -28.45 -42.84
CA GLY A 131 35.57 -27.95 -43.73
C GLY A 131 34.24 -28.71 -43.63
N PRO A 132 33.30 -28.40 -44.53
CA PRO A 132 31.91 -28.85 -44.41
C PRO A 132 31.68 -30.34 -44.67
N GLN A 133 32.71 -31.08 -45.07
CA GLN A 133 32.69 -32.54 -45.21
C GLN A 133 33.69 -33.23 -44.26
N GLY A 134 34.18 -32.53 -43.23
CA GLY A 134 35.18 -33.04 -42.30
C GLY A 134 36.60 -33.14 -42.88
N GLN A 135 36.86 -32.54 -44.04
CA GLN A 135 38.19 -32.46 -44.63
C GLN A 135 39.06 -31.44 -43.89
N LEU A 136 40.33 -31.76 -43.70
CA LEU A 136 41.33 -30.82 -43.17
C LEU A 136 41.53 -29.66 -44.17
N LEU A 137 41.26 -28.43 -43.74
CA LEU A 137 41.48 -27.23 -44.54
C LEU A 137 42.81 -26.56 -44.21
N ARG A 138 43.11 -26.39 -42.92
CA ARG A 138 44.30 -25.70 -42.41
C ARG A 138 44.72 -26.28 -41.07
N GLN A 139 46.01 -26.18 -40.78
CA GLN A 139 46.57 -26.46 -39.46
C GLN A 139 47.61 -25.38 -39.16
N PHE A 140 47.76 -25.04 -37.88
CA PHE A 140 48.67 -24.01 -37.40
C PHE A 140 49.43 -24.55 -36.20
N SER A 141 50.74 -24.30 -36.15
CA SER A 141 51.51 -24.41 -34.92
C SER A 141 51.32 -23.16 -34.07
N LEU A 142 51.77 -23.20 -32.82
CA LEU A 142 51.69 -22.03 -31.95
C LEU A 142 52.60 -20.89 -32.47
N GLU A 143 53.70 -21.24 -33.13
CA GLU A 143 54.63 -20.30 -33.78
C GLU A 143 54.04 -19.65 -35.05
N ASP A 144 53.02 -20.25 -35.68
CA ASP A 144 52.27 -19.62 -36.78
C ASP A 144 51.29 -18.55 -36.27
N ILE A 145 50.94 -18.60 -34.98
CA ILE A 145 49.91 -17.78 -34.35
C ILE A 145 50.55 -16.65 -33.52
N LEU A 146 51.66 -16.92 -32.83
CA LEU A 146 52.31 -16.00 -31.90
C LEU A 146 53.74 -15.65 -32.34
N ALA A 147 54.12 -14.38 -32.17
CA ALA A 147 55.50 -13.94 -32.39
C ALA A 147 56.45 -14.55 -31.31
N PRO A 148 57.77 -14.68 -31.60
CA PRO A 148 58.73 -15.28 -30.66
C PRO A 148 58.76 -14.64 -29.26
N GLU A 149 58.53 -13.32 -29.19
CA GLU A 149 58.49 -12.54 -27.94
C GLU A 149 57.23 -12.85 -27.13
N GLU A 150 56.10 -13.08 -27.80
CA GLU A 150 54.80 -13.44 -27.19
C GLU A 150 54.83 -14.90 -26.70
N LEU A 151 55.44 -15.79 -27.48
CA LEU A 151 55.62 -17.19 -27.14
C LEU A 151 56.43 -17.39 -25.85
N ALA A 152 57.42 -16.53 -25.60
CA ALA A 152 58.25 -16.57 -24.38
C ALA A 152 57.44 -16.31 -23.10
N ASN A 153 56.28 -15.67 -23.22
CA ASN A 153 55.41 -15.32 -22.09
C ASN A 153 54.28 -16.34 -21.86
N VAL A 154 54.16 -17.37 -22.71
CA VAL A 154 53.16 -18.44 -22.54
C VAL A 154 53.56 -19.33 -21.36
N PRO A 155 52.67 -19.60 -20.38
CA PRO A 155 52.97 -20.48 -19.26
C PRO A 155 53.33 -21.90 -19.72
N VAL A 156 54.44 -22.46 -19.21
CA VAL A 156 54.93 -23.79 -19.58
C VAL A 156 54.96 -24.77 -18.40
N SER A 157 54.68 -26.05 -18.65
CA SER A 157 54.93 -27.18 -17.74
C SER A 157 55.99 -28.13 -18.33
N THR A 158 56.17 -29.33 -17.75
CA THR A 158 57.19 -30.28 -18.23
C THR A 158 56.97 -30.73 -19.68
N SER A 159 55.71 -30.75 -20.15
CA SER A 159 55.36 -31.20 -21.51
C SER A 159 54.35 -30.31 -22.25
N SER A 160 53.87 -29.20 -21.66
CA SER A 160 52.78 -28.38 -22.23
C SER A 160 53.09 -26.87 -22.25
N ARG A 161 52.57 -26.14 -23.26
CA ARG A 161 52.48 -24.66 -23.29
C ARG A 161 51.02 -24.23 -23.22
N TRP A 162 50.59 -23.64 -22.10
CA TRP A 162 49.19 -23.33 -21.80
C TRP A 162 48.72 -22.02 -22.46
N TRP A 163 48.45 -22.06 -23.76
CA TRP A 163 48.21 -20.89 -24.61
C TRP A 163 46.73 -20.44 -24.72
N LEU A 164 45.76 -21.29 -24.37
CA LEU A 164 44.32 -20.99 -24.47
C LEU A 164 43.73 -20.20 -23.26
N LYS A 165 44.56 -19.79 -22.30
CA LYS A 165 44.09 -19.11 -21.09
C LYS A 165 43.63 -17.68 -21.41
N GLY A 166 42.32 -17.46 -21.55
CA GLY A 166 41.72 -16.15 -21.88
C GLY A 166 41.03 -16.07 -23.26
N ALA A 167 40.95 -17.18 -23.99
CA ALA A 167 40.28 -17.26 -25.29
C ALA A 167 38.75 -17.22 -25.19
N TRP A 168 38.05 -16.57 -26.14
CA TRP A 168 36.60 -16.71 -26.31
C TRP A 168 36.17 -16.71 -27.78
N LEU A 169 35.02 -17.34 -28.06
CA LEU A 169 34.47 -17.49 -29.41
C LEU A 169 33.26 -16.56 -29.60
N ASN A 170 33.21 -15.83 -30.72
CA ASN A 170 32.02 -15.08 -31.13
C ASN A 170 31.60 -15.45 -32.55
N ARG A 171 30.38 -16.02 -32.71
CA ARG A 171 29.72 -16.47 -33.97
C ARG A 171 30.57 -17.40 -34.86
N HIS A 172 31.60 -16.85 -35.51
CA HIS A 172 32.49 -17.53 -36.46
C HIS A 172 33.95 -17.06 -36.36
N GLU A 173 34.31 -16.38 -35.27
CA GLU A 173 35.64 -15.82 -35.08
C GLU A 173 36.11 -16.20 -33.67
N LEU A 174 37.26 -16.87 -33.59
CA LEU A 174 37.93 -17.14 -32.33
C LEU A 174 38.81 -15.95 -31.99
N TYR A 175 38.57 -15.38 -30.82
CA TYR A 175 39.33 -14.27 -30.28
C TYR A 175 40.23 -14.79 -29.17
N LEU A 176 41.52 -14.56 -29.31
CA LEU A 176 42.54 -14.89 -28.31
C LEU A 176 43.05 -13.55 -27.77
N ASP A 177 42.84 -13.31 -26.48
CA ASP A 177 43.56 -12.26 -25.75
C ASP A 177 44.87 -12.84 -25.22
N VAL A 178 45.97 -12.40 -25.82
CA VAL A 178 47.31 -12.76 -25.38
C VAL A 178 48.04 -11.47 -24.99
N GLN A 179 48.00 -11.16 -23.69
CA GLN A 179 48.74 -10.06 -23.05
C GLN A 179 48.66 -8.72 -23.82
N SER A 180 47.44 -8.20 -24.04
CA SER A 180 47.16 -6.89 -24.69
C SER A 180 47.21 -6.88 -26.21
N ARG A 181 47.16 -8.06 -26.84
CA ARG A 181 47.01 -8.22 -28.29
C ARG A 181 45.82 -9.12 -28.60
N LEU A 182 44.92 -8.63 -29.45
CA LEU A 182 43.77 -9.42 -29.91
C LEU A 182 44.16 -10.16 -31.19
N VAL A 183 44.17 -11.49 -31.13
CA VAL A 183 44.33 -12.34 -32.31
C VAL A 183 42.95 -12.88 -32.69
N CYS A 184 42.49 -12.53 -33.89
CA CYS A 184 41.23 -12.98 -34.45
C CYS A 184 41.47 -14.04 -35.53
N LEU A 185 40.99 -15.25 -35.30
CA LEU A 185 40.96 -16.31 -36.29
C LEU A 185 39.56 -16.36 -36.92
N ALA A 186 39.45 -15.94 -38.19
CA ALA A 186 38.20 -16.03 -38.93
C ALA A 186 37.95 -17.47 -39.39
N LEU A 187 37.04 -18.17 -38.71
CA LEU A 187 36.76 -19.60 -38.94
C LEU A 187 36.21 -19.89 -40.34
N LYS A 188 35.56 -18.90 -40.97
CA LYS A 188 35.04 -19.01 -42.35
C LYS A 188 36.12 -18.96 -43.43
N SER A 189 37.26 -18.31 -43.16
CA SER A 189 38.31 -18.10 -44.17
C SER A 189 39.65 -18.70 -43.80
N GLY A 190 39.82 -19.16 -42.55
CA GLY A 190 41.11 -19.63 -42.02
C GLY A 190 42.17 -18.53 -41.99
N VAL A 191 41.75 -17.27 -41.99
CA VAL A 191 42.66 -16.11 -41.98
C VAL A 191 42.88 -15.71 -40.54
N ILE A 192 44.15 -15.68 -40.12
CA ILE A 192 44.57 -15.10 -38.86
C ILE A 192 44.78 -13.60 -39.10
N ARG A 193 44.13 -12.78 -38.28
CA ARG A 193 44.36 -11.34 -38.20
C ARG A 193 44.88 -11.03 -36.81
N THR A 194 46.02 -10.36 -36.73
CA THR A 194 46.55 -9.87 -35.46
C THR A 194 46.33 -8.37 -35.40
N ALA A 195 45.77 -7.88 -34.30
CA ALA A 195 45.65 -6.45 -34.05
C ALA A 195 46.56 -6.08 -32.88
N GLY A 196 47.64 -5.37 -33.17
CA GLY A 196 48.37 -4.60 -32.15
C GLY A 196 47.67 -3.26 -31.89
N PRO A 197 47.99 -2.56 -30.79
CA PRO A 197 47.38 -1.27 -30.45
C PRO A 197 47.48 -0.20 -31.56
N ASP A 198 48.50 -0.27 -32.43
CA ASP A 198 48.77 0.78 -33.42
C ASP A 198 48.37 0.45 -34.88
N GLU A 199 47.97 -0.79 -35.23
CA GLU A 199 47.94 -1.21 -36.65
C GLU A 199 46.58 -1.45 -37.34
N ALA A 200 45.40 -1.39 -36.69
CA ALA A 200 44.15 -1.60 -37.46
C ALA A 200 42.83 -1.12 -36.80
N LEU A 201 42.40 0.12 -37.05
CA LEU A 201 40.97 0.47 -36.99
C LEU A 201 40.24 0.13 -38.30
N GLY A 202 40.89 0.32 -39.45
CA GLY A 202 40.24 0.22 -40.77
C GLY A 202 39.70 -1.18 -41.11
N GLY A 203 40.47 -2.24 -40.84
CA GLY A 203 40.08 -3.62 -41.16
C GLY A 203 39.10 -4.26 -40.17
N LEU A 204 38.97 -3.71 -38.96
CA LEU A 204 38.03 -4.15 -37.93
C LEU A 204 36.59 -3.64 -38.23
N LEU A 205 36.48 -2.48 -38.89
CA LEU A 205 35.21 -1.78 -39.12
C LEU A 205 34.51 -2.14 -40.44
N ASP A 206 35.16 -2.87 -41.35
CA ASP A 206 34.55 -3.36 -42.60
C ASP A 206 33.38 -4.34 -42.37
N SER A 207 33.35 -5.02 -41.21
CA SER A 207 32.25 -5.91 -40.81
C SER A 207 31.27 -5.29 -39.80
N ALA A 208 31.60 -4.11 -39.24
CA ALA A 208 30.82 -3.31 -38.29
C ALA A 208 29.92 -4.14 -37.34
N THR A 209 30.53 -5.04 -36.56
CA THR A 209 29.81 -5.85 -35.57
C THR A 209 29.80 -5.17 -34.21
N GLU A 210 28.82 -5.53 -33.37
CA GLU A 210 28.70 -5.04 -32.00
C GLU A 210 29.97 -5.28 -31.17
N ALA A 211 30.56 -6.47 -31.26
CA ALA A 211 31.77 -6.84 -30.51
C ALA A 211 33.02 -6.07 -30.94
N ALA A 212 33.14 -5.74 -32.23
CA ALA A 212 34.25 -4.92 -32.73
C ALA A 212 34.17 -3.49 -32.18
N LEU A 213 32.97 -2.91 -32.13
CA LEU A 213 32.74 -1.57 -31.58
C LEU A 213 32.89 -1.55 -30.05
N GLU A 214 32.48 -2.62 -29.37
CA GLU A 214 32.70 -2.80 -27.94
C GLU A 214 34.19 -2.88 -27.58
N PHE A 215 34.98 -3.68 -28.32
CA PHE A 215 36.44 -3.74 -28.13
C PHE A 215 37.11 -2.37 -28.36
N CYS A 216 36.73 -1.67 -29.45
CA CYS A 216 37.19 -0.32 -29.73
C CYS A 216 36.89 0.65 -28.57
N TYR A 217 35.71 0.50 -27.97
CA TYR A 217 35.27 1.30 -26.83
C TYR A 217 36.12 1.01 -25.57
N GLU A 218 36.33 -0.26 -25.22
CA GLU A 218 37.07 -0.70 -24.02
C GLU A 218 38.56 -0.33 -24.07
N HIS A 219 39.17 -0.34 -25.26
CA HIS A 219 40.61 -0.11 -25.44
C HIS A 219 40.92 1.30 -25.97
N ASP A 220 39.94 2.20 -25.97
CA ASP A 220 40.05 3.60 -26.42
C ASP A 220 40.54 3.78 -27.88
N LEU A 221 40.24 2.80 -28.75
CA LEU A 221 40.62 2.80 -30.16
C LEU A 221 39.53 3.53 -30.98
N ARG A 222 39.80 4.74 -31.48
CA ARG A 222 38.76 5.59 -32.10
C ARG A 222 39.21 6.32 -33.37
N ASP A 223 38.33 6.32 -34.38
CA ASP A 223 38.34 7.24 -35.53
C ASP A 223 36.96 7.91 -35.63
N VAL A 224 36.90 9.20 -35.34
CA VAL A 224 35.66 9.97 -35.20
C VAL A 224 34.91 10.08 -36.54
N GLU A 225 35.61 10.18 -37.66
CA GLU A 225 34.98 10.33 -38.97
C GLU A 225 34.30 9.03 -39.41
N VAL A 226 34.97 7.90 -39.16
CA VAL A 226 34.42 6.57 -39.48
C VAL A 226 33.18 6.26 -38.62
N MET A 227 33.23 6.58 -37.33
CA MET A 227 32.09 6.35 -36.43
C MET A 227 30.86 7.17 -36.82
N ARG A 228 31.01 8.43 -37.26
CA ARG A 228 29.87 9.25 -37.74
C ARG A 228 29.22 8.70 -39.01
N ALA A 229 30.03 8.16 -39.93
CA ALA A 229 29.53 7.54 -41.15
C ALA A 229 28.66 6.30 -40.84
N LEU A 230 29.03 5.52 -39.83
CA LEU A 230 28.26 4.34 -39.39
C LEU A 230 26.91 4.74 -38.74
N VAL A 231 26.88 5.80 -37.91
CA VAL A 231 25.64 6.32 -37.29
C VAL A 231 24.59 6.70 -38.34
N SER A 232 25.04 7.29 -39.44
CA SER A 232 24.18 7.83 -40.50
C SER A 232 23.75 6.79 -41.54
N ARG A 233 24.25 5.54 -41.45
CA ARG A 233 24.01 4.51 -42.46
C ARG A 233 22.75 3.71 -42.17
N GLU A 234 21.66 4.02 -42.87
CA GLU A 234 20.34 3.41 -42.67
C GLU A 234 20.31 1.88 -42.86
N SER A 235 21.24 1.31 -43.64
CA SER A 235 21.31 -0.13 -43.88
C SER A 235 21.80 -0.96 -42.69
N LEU A 236 22.34 -0.31 -41.65
CA LEU A 236 22.86 -1.01 -40.47
C LEU A 236 21.78 -1.20 -39.39
N PRO A 237 21.80 -2.32 -38.65
CA PRO A 237 20.91 -2.53 -37.52
C PRO A 237 21.06 -1.41 -36.48
N LEU A 238 19.94 -1.02 -35.85
CA LEU A 238 19.90 0.04 -34.85
C LEU A 238 20.93 -0.14 -33.70
N PRO A 239 21.16 -1.35 -33.14
CA PRO A 239 22.17 -1.54 -32.09
C PRO A 239 23.60 -1.17 -32.55
N VAL A 240 23.94 -1.45 -33.81
CA VAL A 240 25.25 -1.12 -34.39
C VAL A 240 25.41 0.40 -34.55
N ARG A 241 24.34 1.08 -34.98
CA ARG A 241 24.33 2.54 -35.14
C ARG A 241 24.41 3.26 -33.79
N LEU A 242 23.77 2.72 -32.75
CA LEU A 242 23.86 3.23 -31.39
C LEU A 242 25.27 3.06 -30.81
N TRP A 243 25.88 1.87 -30.93
CA TRP A 243 27.26 1.62 -30.51
C TRP A 243 28.28 2.54 -31.20
N ALA A 244 28.09 2.82 -32.50
CA ALA A 244 28.92 3.78 -33.22
C ALA A 244 28.79 5.21 -32.66
N ALA A 245 27.59 5.64 -32.26
CA ALA A 245 27.38 6.94 -31.62
C ALA A 245 28.07 7.02 -30.24
N PHE A 246 28.02 5.94 -29.45
CA PHE A 246 28.69 5.88 -28.14
C PHE A 246 30.22 5.92 -28.22
N CYS A 247 30.82 5.30 -29.25
CA CYS A 247 32.26 5.37 -29.49
C CYS A 247 32.77 6.82 -29.68
N VAL A 248 31.94 7.71 -30.22
CA VAL A 248 32.24 9.14 -30.37
C VAL A 248 32.16 9.89 -29.04
N GLY A 249 31.24 9.51 -28.15
CA GLY A 249 30.85 10.27 -26.95
C GLY A 249 31.69 10.09 -25.67
N ARG A 250 32.42 8.96 -25.51
CA ARG A 250 33.36 8.69 -24.38
C ARG A 250 32.70 8.59 -22.98
N GLU A 251 31.74 7.66 -22.81
CA GLU A 251 30.96 7.47 -21.56
C GLU A 251 30.97 6.00 -21.04
N PRO A 252 31.52 5.68 -19.85
CA PRO A 252 31.82 4.32 -19.35
C PRO A 252 30.66 3.32 -19.27
N ALA A 253 29.40 3.77 -19.40
CA ALA A 253 28.20 2.97 -19.16
C ALA A 253 27.45 2.50 -20.43
N ALA A 254 28.08 2.52 -21.60
CA ALA A 254 27.44 2.27 -22.90
C ALA A 254 26.70 0.92 -23.01
N ARG A 255 27.24 -0.16 -22.42
CA ARG A 255 26.71 -1.53 -22.57
C ARG A 255 25.32 -1.71 -21.95
N SER A 256 25.11 -1.20 -20.75
CA SER A 256 23.82 -1.28 -20.03
C SER A 256 22.75 -0.40 -20.68
N LEU A 257 23.16 0.74 -21.26
CA LEU A 257 22.27 1.74 -21.88
C LEU A 257 21.75 1.31 -23.26
N VAL A 258 22.58 0.70 -24.10
CA VAL A 258 22.13 0.15 -25.40
C VAL A 258 21.09 -0.96 -25.18
N THR A 259 21.32 -1.82 -24.19
CA THR A 259 20.41 -2.91 -23.82
C THR A 259 19.08 -2.37 -23.27
N ALA A 260 19.10 -1.31 -22.46
CA ALA A 260 17.91 -0.67 -21.92
C ALA A 260 17.07 0.07 -22.98
N THR A 261 17.72 0.67 -24.00
CA THR A 261 17.05 1.42 -25.07
C THR A 261 16.28 0.50 -26.02
N ILE A 262 16.79 -0.71 -26.27
CA ILE A 262 16.10 -1.74 -27.05
C ILE A 262 14.87 -2.29 -26.30
N ALA A 263 14.84 -2.15 -24.97
CA ALA A 263 13.71 -2.55 -24.13
C ALA A 263 12.66 -1.43 -23.92
N GLY A 264 12.82 -0.26 -24.55
CA GLY A 264 11.77 0.77 -24.71
C GLY A 264 11.20 1.41 -23.43
N THR A 265 11.83 1.27 -22.27
CA THR A 265 11.16 1.51 -20.97
C THR A 265 11.88 2.47 -20.00
N ASP A 266 13.05 3.03 -20.34
CA ASP A 266 13.76 3.98 -19.47
C ASP A 266 13.92 5.38 -20.11
N PRO A 267 13.21 6.41 -19.61
CA PRO A 267 13.33 7.80 -20.08
C PRO A 267 14.76 8.35 -20.01
N SER A 268 15.53 7.93 -19.00
CA SER A 268 16.91 8.42 -18.78
C SER A 268 17.85 7.90 -19.86
N ALA A 269 17.62 6.65 -20.28
CA ALA A 269 18.34 6.05 -21.39
C ALA A 269 17.99 6.75 -22.71
N ILE A 270 16.72 7.12 -22.91
CA ILE A 270 16.26 7.81 -24.13
C ILE A 270 16.83 9.23 -24.20
N GLU A 271 16.88 9.98 -23.10
CA GLU A 271 17.50 11.32 -23.07
C GLU A 271 19.01 11.26 -23.37
N LEU A 272 19.73 10.28 -22.81
CA LEU A 272 21.15 10.04 -23.11
C LEU A 272 21.36 9.71 -24.59
N VAL A 273 20.52 8.84 -25.15
CA VAL A 273 20.55 8.50 -26.58
C VAL A 273 20.24 9.73 -27.44
N MET A 274 19.25 10.55 -27.09
CA MET A 274 18.94 11.78 -27.81
C MET A 274 20.08 12.79 -27.75
N GLY A 275 20.76 12.93 -26.60
CA GLY A 275 21.95 13.78 -26.46
C GLY A 275 23.09 13.34 -27.35
N HIS A 276 23.35 12.03 -27.43
CA HIS A 276 24.40 11.49 -28.30
C HIS A 276 24.04 11.54 -29.79
N LEU A 277 22.81 11.21 -30.16
CA LEU A 277 22.34 11.33 -31.54
C LEU A 277 22.41 12.79 -32.00
N SER A 278 22.00 13.74 -31.16
CA SER A 278 22.06 15.19 -31.47
C SER A 278 23.48 15.75 -31.48
N SER A 279 24.48 15.02 -30.96
CA SER A 279 25.90 15.38 -31.10
C SER A 279 26.48 15.02 -32.48
N VAL A 280 25.76 14.17 -33.24
CA VAL A 280 26.19 13.64 -34.54
C VAL A 280 25.24 14.02 -35.68
N LEU A 281 23.95 14.18 -35.41
CA LEU A 281 22.86 14.43 -36.37
C LEU A 281 22.09 15.73 -36.04
N SER A 282 21.24 16.19 -36.96
CA SER A 282 20.31 17.29 -36.64
C SER A 282 19.18 16.84 -35.71
N GLU A 283 18.62 17.77 -34.93
CA GLU A 283 17.55 17.48 -33.96
C GLU A 283 16.32 16.85 -34.63
N ALA A 284 15.94 17.31 -35.83
CA ALA A 284 14.82 16.76 -36.58
C ALA A 284 15.05 15.30 -37.04
N GLU A 285 16.27 14.98 -37.48
CA GLU A 285 16.64 13.61 -37.88
C GLU A 285 16.71 12.68 -36.66
N ALA A 286 17.24 13.16 -35.54
CA ALA A 286 17.27 12.44 -34.27
C ALA A 286 15.86 12.13 -33.76
N GLU A 287 14.96 13.13 -33.75
CA GLU A 287 13.55 12.96 -33.37
C GLU A 287 12.81 11.98 -34.30
N GLU A 288 13.09 11.99 -35.61
CA GLU A 288 12.47 11.07 -36.56
C GLU A 288 12.91 9.62 -36.36
N ILE A 289 14.21 9.38 -36.11
CA ILE A 289 14.75 8.06 -35.79
C ILE A 289 14.10 7.53 -34.51
N LEU A 290 13.96 8.37 -33.48
CA LEU A 290 13.30 7.99 -32.22
C LEU A 290 11.81 7.67 -32.42
N LEU A 291 11.08 8.52 -33.15
CA LEU A 291 9.65 8.34 -33.46
C LEU A 291 9.36 7.05 -34.22
N ARG A 292 10.25 6.63 -35.13
CA ARG A 292 10.08 5.36 -35.87
C ARG A 292 10.22 4.16 -34.94
N ASN A 293 11.20 4.17 -34.04
CA ASN A 293 11.41 3.11 -33.07
C ASN A 293 10.23 2.97 -32.09
N LEU A 294 9.77 4.10 -31.53
CA LEU A 294 8.63 4.13 -30.62
C LEU A 294 7.30 3.69 -31.28
N LYS A 295 7.22 3.71 -32.61
CA LYS A 295 6.04 3.23 -33.36
C LYS A 295 6.01 1.72 -33.57
N GLU A 296 7.16 1.05 -33.61
CA GLU A 296 7.21 -0.41 -33.76
C GLU A 296 6.76 -1.12 -32.47
N ASP A 297 6.94 -0.49 -31.31
CA ASP A 297 6.56 -0.99 -29.98
C ASP A 297 5.18 -0.52 -29.46
N LEU A 298 4.31 0.00 -30.35
CA LEU A 298 3.04 0.67 -30.02
C LEU A 298 1.98 -0.17 -29.27
N TYR A 299 2.25 -1.44 -28.94
CA TYR A 299 1.28 -2.37 -28.32
C TYR A 299 1.44 -2.56 -26.80
N GLU A 300 2.52 -2.10 -26.16
CA GLU A 300 2.84 -2.43 -24.74
C GLU A 300 2.99 -1.21 -23.79
N GLY A 301 2.24 -0.12 -24.00
CA GLY A 301 2.02 0.90 -22.95
C GLY A 301 3.23 1.77 -22.53
N GLY A 302 4.42 1.61 -23.12
CA GLY A 302 5.63 2.41 -22.82
C GLY A 302 5.79 3.72 -23.62
N VAL A 303 4.87 4.02 -24.55
CA VAL A 303 5.03 5.09 -25.56
C VAL A 303 5.01 6.50 -24.95
N GLU A 304 4.26 6.71 -23.86
CA GLU A 304 4.13 8.03 -23.23
C GLU A 304 5.45 8.58 -22.70
N GLU A 305 6.36 7.70 -22.26
CA GLU A 305 7.63 8.09 -21.65
C GLU A 305 8.67 8.46 -22.71
N GLY A 306 8.70 7.74 -23.84
CA GLY A 306 9.58 8.06 -24.95
C GLY A 306 9.21 9.36 -25.68
N LEU A 307 7.92 9.67 -25.83
CA LEU A 307 7.48 10.89 -26.53
C LEU A 307 7.78 12.18 -25.77
N ILE A 308 8.05 12.13 -24.46
CA ILE A 308 8.50 13.29 -23.67
C ILE A 308 9.85 13.80 -24.20
N CYS A 309 10.65 13.00 -24.90
CA CYS A 309 11.92 13.47 -25.42
C CYS A 309 11.77 14.38 -26.66
N LEU A 310 10.58 14.45 -27.28
CA LEU A 310 10.32 15.26 -28.47
C LEU A 310 10.04 16.73 -28.18
N SER A 311 10.37 17.61 -29.10
CA SER A 311 10.09 19.05 -29.00
C SER A 311 8.58 19.36 -28.89
N PRO A 312 8.18 20.44 -28.17
CA PRO A 312 6.77 20.80 -28.01
C PRO A 312 6.06 21.07 -29.35
N SER A 313 6.78 21.62 -30.33
CA SER A 313 6.25 21.85 -31.69
C SER A 313 5.84 20.54 -32.38
N ARG A 314 6.66 19.48 -32.21
CA ARG A 314 6.39 18.16 -32.75
C ARG A 314 5.20 17.51 -32.04
N LEU A 315 5.12 17.62 -30.71
CA LEU A 315 4.00 17.12 -29.93
C LEU A 315 2.66 17.77 -30.30
N LYS A 316 2.63 19.10 -30.49
CA LYS A 316 1.42 19.81 -30.96
C LYS A 316 0.95 19.34 -32.33
N SER A 317 1.87 18.98 -33.23
CA SER A 317 1.50 18.42 -34.54
C SER A 317 0.81 17.05 -34.40
N LEU A 318 1.21 16.25 -33.41
CA LEU A 318 0.63 14.92 -33.14
C LEU A 318 -0.78 14.99 -32.53
N LEU A 319 -1.17 16.10 -31.89
CA LEU A 319 -2.56 16.32 -31.43
C LEU A 319 -3.57 16.32 -32.59
N ARG A 320 -3.12 16.59 -33.82
CA ARG A 320 -3.94 16.56 -35.04
C ARG A 320 -3.86 15.22 -35.79
N SER A 321 -3.14 14.23 -35.23
CA SER A 321 -3.02 12.91 -35.84
C SER A 321 -4.38 12.21 -35.92
N PRO A 322 -4.69 11.48 -37.02
CA PRO A 322 -5.89 10.65 -37.10
C PRO A 322 -5.82 9.40 -36.20
N GLU A 323 -4.65 9.08 -35.67
CA GLU A 323 -4.43 7.90 -34.83
C GLU A 323 -4.69 8.23 -33.34
N PRO A 324 -5.71 7.62 -32.69
CA PRO A 324 -6.10 7.96 -31.32
C PRO A 324 -5.00 7.71 -30.27
N THR A 325 -4.18 6.67 -30.47
CA THR A 325 -3.04 6.31 -29.61
C THR A 325 -1.98 7.40 -29.62
N CYS A 326 -1.60 7.89 -30.80
CA CYS A 326 -0.68 9.02 -30.94
C CYS A 326 -1.26 10.32 -30.37
N GLN A 327 -2.55 10.58 -30.61
CA GLN A 327 -3.22 11.78 -30.08
C GLN A 327 -3.26 11.78 -28.54
N LEU A 328 -3.56 10.64 -27.92
CA LEU A 328 -3.58 10.47 -26.47
C LEU A 328 -2.18 10.63 -25.86
N ALA A 329 -1.18 9.94 -26.42
CA ALA A 329 0.19 10.00 -25.91
C ALA A 329 0.79 11.42 -26.06
N ALA A 330 0.39 12.17 -27.10
CA ALA A 330 0.77 13.58 -27.26
C ALA A 330 0.14 14.49 -26.19
N VAL A 331 -1.13 14.26 -25.81
CA VAL A 331 -1.77 14.97 -24.69
C VAL A 331 -0.99 14.74 -23.39
N GLU A 332 -0.58 13.50 -23.13
CA GLU A 332 0.15 13.14 -21.91
C GLU A 332 1.59 13.65 -21.90
N ALA A 333 2.28 13.62 -23.04
CA ALA A 333 3.62 14.19 -23.17
C ALA A 333 3.61 15.72 -22.94
N LEU A 334 2.65 16.45 -23.53
CA LEU A 334 2.51 17.89 -23.33
C LEU A 334 2.16 18.24 -21.87
N ARG A 335 1.32 17.40 -21.24
CA ARG A 335 1.00 17.50 -19.80
C ARG A 335 2.26 17.32 -18.95
N LYS A 336 3.02 16.23 -19.15
CA LYS A 336 4.26 15.94 -18.42
C LYS A 336 5.33 17.03 -18.62
N LYS A 337 5.40 17.64 -19.82
CA LYS A 337 6.27 18.79 -20.12
C LYS A 337 5.82 20.12 -19.52
N LYS A 338 4.59 20.22 -19.03
CA LYS A 338 3.99 21.48 -18.54
C LYS A 338 3.98 22.60 -19.58
N ASP A 339 3.76 22.29 -20.87
CA ASP A 339 3.71 23.30 -21.94
C ASP A 339 2.37 24.05 -21.95
N ILE A 340 2.34 25.21 -21.28
CA ILE A 340 1.16 26.08 -21.19
C ILE A 340 0.70 26.61 -22.55
N THR A 341 1.57 26.65 -23.55
CA THR A 341 1.24 27.19 -24.87
C THR A 341 0.38 26.25 -25.72
N ALA A 342 0.06 25.05 -25.21
CA ALA A 342 -0.79 24.05 -25.87
C ALA A 342 -2.27 24.06 -25.39
N VAL A 343 -2.63 24.95 -24.46
CA VAL A 343 -3.93 24.92 -23.77
C VAL A 343 -5.12 25.12 -24.72
N ASP A 344 -4.99 25.99 -25.73
CA ASP A 344 -6.08 26.22 -26.68
C ASP A 344 -6.29 24.99 -27.58
N GLU A 345 -5.21 24.37 -28.06
CA GLU A 345 -5.26 23.12 -28.83
C GLU A 345 -5.86 21.96 -28.00
N LEU A 346 -5.55 21.89 -26.71
CA LEU A 346 -6.15 20.89 -25.81
C LEU A 346 -7.65 21.13 -25.60
N LEU A 347 -8.10 22.38 -25.49
CA LEU A 347 -9.53 22.70 -25.38
C LEU A 347 -10.31 22.42 -26.67
N GLU A 348 -9.67 22.54 -27.83
CA GLU A 348 -10.25 22.09 -29.10
C GLU A 348 -10.44 20.57 -29.12
N VAL A 349 -9.46 19.79 -28.66
CA VAL A 349 -9.58 18.34 -28.50
C VAL A 349 -10.68 17.98 -27.49
N ALA A 350 -10.77 18.70 -26.36
CA ALA A 350 -11.81 18.51 -25.35
C ALA A 350 -13.23 18.81 -25.85
N ALA A 351 -13.38 19.75 -26.79
CA ALA A 351 -14.66 20.06 -27.41
C ALA A 351 -15.11 19.02 -28.45
N SER A 352 -14.19 18.18 -28.94
CA SER A 352 -14.46 17.15 -29.94
C SER A 352 -15.17 15.90 -29.36
N SER A 353 -15.51 14.93 -30.22
CA SER A 353 -15.99 13.60 -29.81
C SER A 353 -14.88 12.56 -29.70
N SER A 354 -13.61 12.99 -29.59
CA SER A 354 -12.45 12.10 -29.48
C SER A 354 -12.44 11.36 -28.14
N LYS A 355 -11.90 10.13 -28.12
CA LYS A 355 -11.58 9.39 -26.88
C LYS A 355 -10.55 10.13 -26.01
N ALA A 356 -9.78 11.06 -26.59
CA ALA A 356 -8.83 11.88 -25.88
C ALA A 356 -9.46 13.09 -25.15
N ALA A 357 -10.76 13.37 -25.35
CA ALA A 357 -11.40 14.58 -24.84
C ALA A 357 -11.33 14.72 -23.31
N GLU A 358 -11.59 13.63 -22.58
CA GLU A 358 -11.49 13.59 -21.11
C GLU A 358 -10.07 13.90 -20.61
N ARG A 359 -9.05 13.32 -21.25
CA ARG A 359 -7.64 13.51 -20.89
C ARG A 359 -7.14 14.91 -21.28
N ALA A 360 -7.69 15.49 -22.33
CA ALA A 360 -7.40 16.85 -22.73
C ALA A 360 -7.97 17.87 -21.73
N VAL A 361 -9.15 17.62 -21.15
CA VAL A 361 -9.69 18.44 -20.05
C VAL A 361 -8.75 18.40 -18.84
N ASP A 362 -8.29 17.22 -18.43
CA ASP A 362 -7.35 17.07 -17.31
C ASP A 362 -6.03 17.83 -17.57
N ALA A 363 -5.47 17.68 -18.77
CA ALA A 363 -4.24 18.36 -19.16
C ALA A 363 -4.42 19.88 -19.19
N ALA A 364 -5.52 20.38 -19.75
CA ALA A 364 -5.80 21.82 -19.78
C ALA A 364 -5.97 22.42 -18.37
N ILE A 365 -6.63 21.68 -17.47
CA ILE A 365 -6.76 22.05 -16.05
C ILE A 365 -5.39 22.14 -15.38
N GLU A 366 -4.52 21.15 -15.60
CA GLU A 366 -3.17 21.10 -15.02
C GLU A 366 -2.28 22.26 -15.51
N LEU A 367 -2.42 22.65 -16.79
CA LEU A 367 -1.54 23.64 -17.42
C LEU A 367 -1.92 25.10 -17.15
N ALA A 368 -3.21 25.45 -17.17
CA ALA A 368 -3.67 26.85 -17.06
C ALA A 368 -4.47 27.15 -15.79
N GLY A 369 -4.86 26.12 -15.04
CA GLY A 369 -5.44 26.26 -13.72
C GLY A 369 -6.69 27.18 -13.65
N PRO A 370 -6.79 28.07 -12.65
CA PRO A 370 -8.01 28.83 -12.35
C PRO A 370 -8.51 29.78 -13.46
N GLN A 371 -7.62 30.21 -14.36
CA GLN A 371 -7.95 31.19 -15.41
C GLN A 371 -8.96 30.64 -16.43
N LEU A 372 -9.14 29.32 -16.48
CA LEU A 372 -10.10 28.64 -17.36
C LEU A 372 -11.52 28.52 -16.77
N ALA A 373 -11.77 28.95 -15.52
CA ALA A 373 -13.01 28.68 -14.80
C ALA A 373 -14.29 29.03 -15.60
N ALA A 374 -14.34 30.23 -16.20
CA ALA A 374 -15.50 30.64 -16.99
C ALA A 374 -15.69 29.81 -18.28
N ARG A 375 -14.58 29.43 -18.95
CA ARG A 375 -14.60 28.59 -20.16
C ARG A 375 -15.05 27.17 -19.83
N LEU A 376 -14.55 26.59 -18.73
CA LEU A 376 -14.92 25.25 -18.26
C LEU A 376 -16.38 25.18 -17.77
N ALA A 377 -16.88 26.17 -17.02
CA ALA A 377 -18.30 26.23 -16.63
C ALA A 377 -19.22 26.21 -17.84
N LYS A 378 -18.87 26.94 -18.91
CA LYS A 378 -19.63 26.95 -20.17
C LYS A 378 -19.59 25.60 -20.86
N LEU A 379 -18.41 24.96 -20.92
CA LEU A 379 -18.23 23.62 -21.51
C LEU A 379 -19.05 22.55 -20.76
N GLY A 380 -18.99 22.51 -19.43
CA GLY A 380 -19.70 21.53 -18.60
C GLY A 380 -21.22 21.68 -18.61
N ARG A 381 -21.75 22.89 -18.86
CA ARG A 381 -23.19 23.08 -19.14
C ARG A 381 -23.61 22.51 -20.49
N ALA A 382 -22.74 22.59 -21.49
CA ALA A 382 -23.03 22.15 -22.87
C ALA A 382 -22.81 20.65 -23.10
N ARG A 383 -21.90 20.01 -22.35
CA ARG A 383 -21.50 18.61 -22.51
C ARG A 383 -21.69 17.84 -21.21
N ALA A 384 -22.53 16.79 -21.25
CA ALA A 384 -22.85 15.97 -20.08
C ALA A 384 -21.70 15.01 -19.69
N ASP A 385 -20.96 14.50 -20.66
CA ASP A 385 -19.88 13.51 -20.49
C ASP A 385 -18.62 14.06 -19.80
N VAL A 386 -18.38 15.37 -19.85
CA VAL A 386 -17.27 16.04 -19.14
C VAL A 386 -17.71 16.81 -17.90
N ARG A 387 -19.01 16.77 -17.57
CA ARG A 387 -19.63 17.58 -16.51
C ARG A 387 -19.06 17.29 -15.12
N ASP A 388 -18.89 16.03 -14.78
CA ASP A 388 -18.39 15.62 -13.45
C ASP A 388 -16.91 16.00 -13.28
N ARG A 389 -16.12 15.94 -14.35
CA ARG A 389 -14.73 16.44 -14.37
C ARG A 389 -14.66 17.95 -14.17
N VAL A 390 -15.58 18.71 -14.77
CA VAL A 390 -15.71 20.17 -14.56
C VAL A 390 -16.17 20.48 -13.12
N ALA A 391 -17.07 19.69 -12.55
CA ALA A 391 -17.46 19.83 -11.14
C ALA A 391 -16.27 19.54 -10.20
N LEU A 392 -15.47 18.50 -10.49
CA LEU A 392 -14.23 18.19 -9.77
C LEU A 392 -13.20 19.33 -9.87
N PHE A 393 -13.12 20.01 -11.01
CA PHE A 393 -12.31 21.22 -11.15
C PHE A 393 -12.74 22.31 -10.16
N PHE A 394 -14.03 22.62 -10.06
CA PHE A 394 -14.53 23.64 -9.14
C PHE A 394 -14.44 23.22 -7.67
N TYR A 395 -14.51 21.92 -7.38
CA TYR A 395 -14.18 21.38 -6.06
C TYR A 395 -12.72 21.64 -5.68
N ARG A 396 -11.78 21.44 -6.61
CA ARG A 396 -10.34 21.68 -6.36
C ARG A 396 -9.96 23.16 -6.43
N ASN A 397 -10.65 23.93 -7.27
CA ASN A 397 -10.37 25.34 -7.57
C ASN A 397 -11.67 26.16 -7.42
N PRO A 398 -12.03 26.54 -6.18
CA PRO A 398 -13.25 27.32 -5.93
C PRO A 398 -13.21 28.64 -6.70
N SER A 399 -14.20 28.87 -7.55
CA SER A 399 -14.34 30.10 -8.33
C SER A 399 -15.81 30.51 -8.44
N PRO A 400 -16.16 31.79 -8.22
CA PRO A 400 -17.55 32.28 -8.31
C PRO A 400 -18.22 32.01 -9.65
N ALA A 401 -17.44 31.86 -10.73
CA ALA A 401 -17.94 31.50 -12.06
C ALA A 401 -18.64 30.11 -12.08
N GLY A 402 -18.39 29.26 -11.09
CA GLY A 402 -18.97 27.92 -10.98
C GLY A 402 -20.29 27.84 -10.20
N VAL A 403 -20.68 28.84 -9.40
CA VAL A 403 -21.85 28.75 -8.48
C VAL A 403 -23.10 28.28 -9.21
N ASP A 404 -23.48 28.99 -10.27
CA ASP A 404 -24.72 28.71 -10.99
C ASP A 404 -24.63 27.38 -11.75
N PHE A 405 -23.44 27.01 -12.26
CA PHE A 405 -23.22 25.70 -12.89
C PHE A 405 -23.45 24.56 -11.88
N LEU A 406 -22.96 24.73 -10.65
CA LEU A 406 -23.05 23.71 -9.63
C LEU A 406 -24.49 23.58 -9.08
N ILE A 407 -25.21 24.69 -8.87
CA ILE A 407 -26.62 24.67 -8.46
C ILE A 407 -27.50 23.99 -9.53
N ASP A 408 -27.27 24.30 -10.81
CA ASP A 408 -27.99 23.69 -11.92
C ASP A 408 -27.71 22.19 -12.02
N GLY A 409 -26.43 21.81 -11.86
CA GLY A 409 -25.99 20.41 -11.89
C GLY A 409 -26.55 19.57 -10.73
N LEU A 410 -26.69 20.13 -9.53
CA LEU A 410 -27.27 19.45 -8.36
C LEU A 410 -28.71 18.95 -8.63
N GLY A 411 -29.47 19.64 -9.47
CA GLY A 411 -30.82 19.23 -9.87
C GLY A 411 -30.89 18.25 -11.04
N GLN A 412 -29.76 17.98 -11.70
CA GLN A 412 -29.68 17.17 -12.93
C GLN A 412 -28.73 15.95 -12.80
N ALA A 413 -28.02 15.84 -11.68
CA ALA A 413 -26.99 14.83 -11.44
C ALA A 413 -27.59 13.48 -10.97
N SER A 414 -26.85 12.40 -11.18
CA SER A 414 -27.12 11.12 -10.52
C SER A 414 -26.93 11.25 -9.00
N PHE A 415 -27.39 10.26 -8.22
CA PHE A 415 -27.25 10.28 -6.76
C PHE A 415 -25.78 10.44 -6.31
N GLU A 416 -24.85 9.73 -6.95
CA GLU A 416 -23.40 9.80 -6.66
C GLU A 416 -22.77 11.13 -7.12
N ALA A 417 -23.15 11.65 -8.29
CA ALA A 417 -22.65 12.93 -8.76
C ALA A 417 -23.17 14.10 -7.90
N SER A 418 -24.40 14.00 -7.38
CA SER A 418 -25.01 15.05 -6.54
C SER A 418 -24.15 15.42 -5.32
N GLU A 419 -23.41 14.46 -4.76
CA GLU A 419 -22.52 14.69 -3.63
C GLU A 419 -21.29 15.50 -4.01
N LEU A 420 -20.67 15.25 -5.19
CA LEU A 420 -19.57 16.06 -5.70
C LEU A 420 -19.99 17.52 -5.92
N PHE A 421 -21.19 17.73 -6.47
CA PHE A 421 -21.76 19.07 -6.67
C PHE A 421 -22.02 19.80 -5.35
N ARG A 422 -22.56 19.09 -4.35
CA ARG A 422 -22.77 19.61 -3.00
C ARG A 422 -21.44 20.00 -2.36
N GLN A 423 -20.44 19.12 -2.37
CA GLN A 423 -19.12 19.38 -1.78
C GLN A 423 -18.43 20.57 -2.44
N ALA A 424 -18.53 20.69 -3.77
CA ALA A 424 -18.01 21.84 -4.50
C ALA A 424 -18.71 23.14 -4.09
N LEU A 425 -20.04 23.14 -3.95
CA LEU A 425 -20.81 24.30 -3.46
C LEU A 425 -20.45 24.66 -2.02
N THR A 426 -20.34 23.68 -1.13
CA THR A 426 -19.97 23.89 0.26
C THR A 426 -18.60 24.53 0.37
N ARG A 427 -17.62 24.02 -0.36
CA ARG A 427 -16.25 24.56 -0.38
C ARG A 427 -16.19 25.97 -0.98
N LEU A 428 -17.02 26.24 -1.99
CA LEU A 428 -17.10 27.54 -2.66
C LEU A 428 -17.78 28.61 -1.80
N THR A 429 -18.82 28.24 -1.07
CA THR A 429 -19.69 29.18 -0.32
C THR A 429 -19.39 29.21 1.17
N ASN A 430 -18.59 28.26 1.66
CA ASN A 430 -18.32 28.01 3.07
C ASN A 430 -19.61 27.81 3.89
N THR A 431 -20.57 27.09 3.31
CA THR A 431 -21.91 26.84 3.85
C THR A 431 -22.45 25.54 3.27
N ASP A 432 -23.11 24.69 4.06
CA ASP A 432 -23.79 23.49 3.54
C ASP A 432 -25.29 23.53 3.84
N LEU A 433 -26.11 23.60 2.79
CA LEU A 433 -27.58 23.62 2.89
C LEU A 433 -28.21 22.25 2.56
N GLY A 434 -27.38 21.23 2.33
CA GLY A 434 -27.82 19.90 1.92
C GLY A 434 -28.04 19.72 0.42
N PRO A 435 -28.65 18.59 0.00
CA PRO A 435 -28.77 18.21 -1.41
C PRO A 435 -29.94 18.89 -2.15
N ASP A 436 -30.69 19.79 -1.49
CA ASP A 436 -31.88 20.40 -2.08
C ASP A 436 -31.52 21.65 -2.91
N ALA A 437 -31.56 21.52 -4.24
CA ALA A 437 -31.29 22.62 -5.16
C ALA A 437 -32.24 23.82 -4.96
N ALA A 438 -33.47 23.62 -4.48
CA ALA A 438 -34.41 24.72 -4.22
C ALA A 438 -33.96 25.58 -3.04
N ARG A 439 -33.39 24.97 -1.99
CA ARG A 439 -32.79 25.70 -0.85
C ARG A 439 -31.59 26.53 -1.27
N TRP A 440 -30.72 25.97 -2.12
CA TRP A 440 -29.57 26.69 -2.67
C TRP A 440 -29.99 27.90 -3.52
N ARG A 441 -31.04 27.75 -4.34
CA ARG A 441 -31.62 28.88 -5.10
C ARG A 441 -32.22 29.94 -4.18
N ALA A 442 -32.96 29.54 -3.15
CA ALA A 442 -33.50 30.47 -2.16
C ALA A 442 -32.39 31.25 -1.45
N TRP A 443 -31.34 30.55 -0.98
CA TRP A 443 -30.17 31.17 -0.35
C TRP A 443 -29.45 32.14 -1.30
N ARG A 444 -29.25 31.77 -2.58
CA ARG A 444 -28.59 32.60 -3.58
C ARG A 444 -29.24 33.97 -3.75
N HIS A 445 -30.56 34.06 -3.59
CA HIS A 445 -31.35 35.28 -3.75
C HIS A 445 -31.80 35.92 -2.42
N ALA A 446 -31.57 35.29 -1.28
CA ALA A 446 -31.99 35.77 0.04
C ALA A 446 -31.18 36.98 0.54
N SER A 447 -31.78 37.75 1.46
CA SER A 447 -31.09 38.78 2.24
C SER A 447 -30.08 38.14 3.20
N GLU A 448 -29.11 38.91 3.68
CA GLU A 448 -28.03 38.36 4.51
C GLU A 448 -28.53 37.76 5.84
N LEU A 449 -29.48 38.40 6.52
CA LEU A 449 -30.06 37.86 7.76
C LEU A 449 -30.82 36.55 7.50
N GLU A 450 -31.56 36.48 6.38
CA GLU A 450 -32.32 35.29 6.01
C GLU A 450 -31.39 34.14 5.59
N ARG A 451 -30.26 34.44 4.96
CA ARG A 451 -29.20 33.44 4.71
C ARG A 451 -28.69 32.85 6.02
N ARG A 452 -28.36 33.67 7.03
CA ARG A 452 -27.90 33.16 8.34
C ARG A 452 -28.93 32.31 9.04
N ARG A 453 -30.21 32.67 8.94
CA ARG A 453 -31.30 31.85 9.47
C ARG A 453 -31.36 30.48 8.77
N LEU A 454 -31.36 30.45 7.44
CA LEU A 454 -31.40 29.21 6.66
C LEU A 454 -30.17 28.32 6.93
N GLU A 455 -29.00 28.92 7.10
CA GLU A 455 -27.76 28.24 7.49
C GLU A 455 -27.90 27.57 8.87
N LEU A 456 -28.41 28.29 9.87
CA LEU A 456 -28.64 27.73 11.22
C LEU A 456 -29.71 26.62 11.21
N GLU A 457 -30.78 26.76 10.43
CA GLU A 457 -31.81 25.73 10.26
C GLU A 457 -31.27 24.48 9.53
N ALA A 458 -30.27 24.67 8.67
CA ALA A 458 -29.56 23.58 8.00
C ALA A 458 -28.56 22.87 8.94
N GLY A 459 -28.14 23.53 10.02
CA GLY A 459 -27.16 23.03 10.98
C GLY A 459 -25.74 23.58 10.75
N ASP A 460 -25.57 24.66 9.99
CA ASP A 460 -24.28 25.30 9.78
C ASP A 460 -23.91 26.21 10.97
N PHE A 461 -23.02 25.70 11.82
CA PHE A 461 -22.53 26.37 13.02
C PHE A 461 -21.70 27.62 12.72
N SER A 462 -21.07 27.71 11.54
CA SER A 462 -20.26 28.87 11.16
C SER A 462 -21.12 30.12 10.94
N ALA A 463 -22.43 29.96 10.78
CA ALA A 463 -23.39 31.05 10.74
C ALA A 463 -23.48 31.82 12.08
N LEU A 464 -23.15 31.20 13.21
CA LEU A 464 -23.08 31.88 14.52
C LEU A 464 -22.01 32.98 14.51
N ALA A 465 -20.80 32.67 14.04
CA ALA A 465 -19.72 33.65 13.92
C ALA A 465 -20.09 34.76 12.93
N ARG A 466 -20.70 34.42 11.80
CA ARG A 466 -21.15 35.41 10.81
C ARG A 466 -22.32 36.27 11.30
N LEU A 467 -23.14 35.79 12.23
CA LEU A 467 -24.16 36.61 12.90
C LEU A 467 -23.55 37.66 13.84
N THR A 468 -22.38 37.39 14.42
CA THR A 468 -21.73 38.37 15.31
C THR A 468 -21.29 39.62 14.56
N THR A 469 -20.86 39.52 13.30
CA THR A 469 -20.49 40.70 12.49
C THR A 469 -21.69 41.62 12.24
N MET A 470 -22.91 41.07 12.28
CA MET A 470 -24.16 41.83 12.10
C MET A 470 -24.59 42.58 13.36
N LEU A 471 -23.97 42.34 14.52
CA LEU A 471 -24.26 43.06 15.77
C LEU A 471 -23.77 44.51 15.74
N ASP A 472 -22.84 44.87 14.85
CA ASP A 472 -22.41 46.27 14.64
C ASP A 472 -23.22 46.97 13.54
N GLY A 473 -24.12 46.25 12.87
CA GLY A 473 -24.84 46.71 11.69
C GLY A 473 -26.29 47.12 11.93
N PRO A 474 -27.00 47.55 10.88
CA PRO A 474 -28.42 47.94 10.95
C PRO A 474 -29.36 46.80 11.39
N SER A 475 -28.88 45.55 11.30
CA SER A 475 -29.63 44.34 11.68
C SER A 475 -29.35 43.84 13.11
N ARG A 476 -28.73 44.66 13.97
CA ARG A 476 -28.29 44.29 15.33
C ARG A 476 -29.39 43.65 16.19
N GLY A 477 -30.56 44.26 16.30
CA GLY A 477 -31.66 43.75 17.15
C GLY A 477 -32.18 42.37 16.72
N PRO A 478 -32.52 42.18 15.43
CA PRO A 478 -32.84 40.86 14.88
C PRO A 478 -31.71 39.84 15.00
N ALA A 479 -30.47 40.22 14.70
CA ALA A 479 -29.30 39.34 14.80
C ALA A 479 -29.05 38.88 16.23
N ARG A 480 -29.14 39.77 17.22
CA ARG A 480 -29.00 39.46 18.65
C ARG A 480 -30.03 38.44 19.12
N ARG A 481 -31.30 38.61 18.74
CA ARG A 481 -32.38 37.66 19.10
C ARG A 481 -32.16 36.28 18.47
N LEU A 482 -31.80 36.26 17.20
CA LEU A 482 -31.49 35.01 16.51
C LEU A 482 -30.28 34.31 17.16
N LEU A 483 -29.23 35.05 17.48
CA LEU A 483 -28.02 34.54 18.12
C LEU A 483 -28.28 33.99 19.53
N LEU A 484 -29.02 34.71 20.38
CA LEU A 484 -29.42 34.24 21.71
C LEU A 484 -30.22 32.94 21.64
N SER A 485 -31.18 32.86 20.71
CA SER A 485 -32.00 31.67 20.52
C SER A 485 -31.18 30.46 20.04
N ALA A 486 -30.11 30.72 19.32
CA ALA A 486 -29.22 29.72 18.74
C ALA A 486 -28.19 29.23 19.77
N LEU A 487 -27.57 30.14 20.53
CA LEU A 487 -26.55 29.81 21.53
C LEU A 487 -27.07 28.90 22.66
N GLY A 488 -28.33 29.04 23.06
CA GLY A 488 -28.94 28.15 24.05
C GLY A 488 -29.20 26.72 23.55
N ARG A 489 -29.00 26.45 22.25
CA ARG A 489 -29.27 25.15 21.62
C ARG A 489 -27.99 24.34 21.33
N PHE A 490 -26.81 24.95 21.26
CA PHE A 490 -25.65 24.27 20.67
C PHE A 490 -24.57 23.87 21.69
N PRO A 491 -24.17 22.58 21.75
CA PRO A 491 -23.03 22.12 22.55
C PRO A 491 -21.69 22.44 21.90
N ARG A 492 -20.63 22.51 22.71
CA ARG A 492 -19.24 22.73 22.28
C ARG A 492 -18.57 21.37 22.06
N CYS A 493 -17.78 21.21 21.00
CA CYS A 493 -16.90 20.05 20.83
C CYS A 493 -15.51 20.42 21.33
N ARG A 494 -14.93 19.60 22.20
CA ARG A 494 -13.60 19.89 22.75
C ARG A 494 -12.57 18.94 22.19
N HIS A 495 -12.77 17.62 22.27
CA HIS A 495 -11.75 16.62 21.91
C HIS A 495 -12.32 15.41 21.15
N ARG A 496 -11.54 14.93 20.17
CA ARG A 496 -11.78 13.67 19.43
C ARG A 496 -10.78 12.63 19.95
N ILE A 497 -11.27 11.51 20.48
CA ILE A 497 -10.41 10.44 21.01
C ILE A 497 -10.06 9.51 19.84
N PRO A 498 -8.77 9.28 19.54
CA PRO A 498 -8.38 8.42 18.44
C PRO A 498 -8.69 6.94 18.73
N ILE A 499 -9.42 6.34 17.80
CA ILE A 499 -9.60 4.89 17.52
C ILE A 499 -9.79 4.01 18.76
N ILE A 500 -11.04 3.88 19.16
CA ILE A 500 -11.50 2.78 20.02
C ILE A 500 -12.54 2.06 19.19
N GLU A 501 -12.14 0.96 18.52
CA GLU A 501 -13.10 0.08 17.86
C GLU A 501 -14.31 -0.11 18.81
N PRO A 502 -15.55 0.07 18.35
CA PRO A 502 -16.68 0.31 19.25
C PRO A 502 -17.07 -0.97 20.02
N TRP A 503 -16.61 -2.13 19.57
CA TRP A 503 -16.68 -3.41 20.30
C TRP A 503 -15.56 -3.59 21.33
N ARG A 504 -14.57 -2.69 21.38
CA ARG A 504 -13.48 -2.72 22.37
C ARG A 504 -13.67 -1.78 23.54
N ALA A 505 -14.58 -0.81 23.49
CA ALA A 505 -14.90 0.05 24.65
C ALA A 505 -15.76 -0.74 25.65
N LEU A 506 -15.19 -1.08 26.80
CA LEU A 506 -15.86 -1.89 27.81
C LEU A 506 -16.62 -0.99 28.79
N GLU A 507 -15.95 0.01 29.37
CA GLU A 507 -16.55 0.90 30.37
C GLU A 507 -15.88 2.28 30.48
N VAL A 508 -16.58 3.25 31.06
CA VAL A 508 -16.09 4.61 31.35
C VAL A 508 -16.40 4.99 32.79
N CYS A 509 -15.42 5.54 33.50
CA CYS A 509 -15.58 6.09 34.84
C CYS A 509 -14.81 7.41 34.98
N GLY A 510 -15.51 8.51 35.27
CA GLY A 510 -14.92 9.84 35.35
C GLY A 510 -14.22 10.25 34.05
N SER A 511 -12.90 10.49 34.12
CA SER A 511 -12.04 10.77 32.96
C SER A 511 -11.30 9.53 32.45
N ARG A 512 -11.74 8.32 32.79
CA ARG A 512 -11.09 7.05 32.40
C ARG A 512 -11.96 6.23 31.48
N LEU A 513 -11.34 5.62 30.47
CA LEU A 513 -11.98 4.72 29.51
C LEU A 513 -11.20 3.42 29.42
N LEU A 514 -11.88 2.31 29.70
CA LEU A 514 -11.36 0.94 29.63
C LEU A 514 -11.69 0.36 28.26
N THR A 515 -10.66 -0.17 27.60
CA THR A 515 -10.83 -0.96 26.38
C THR A 515 -10.33 -2.38 26.58
N THR A 516 -10.59 -3.28 25.62
CA THR A 516 -10.12 -4.67 25.67
C THR A 516 -8.60 -4.84 25.75
N LYS A 517 -7.82 -3.78 25.47
CA LYS A 517 -6.33 -3.83 25.46
C LYS A 517 -5.64 -2.69 26.19
N ASP A 518 -6.35 -1.62 26.51
CA ASP A 518 -5.74 -0.36 26.93
C ASP A 518 -6.67 0.46 27.84
N ILE A 519 -6.08 1.24 28.73
CA ILE A 519 -6.75 2.26 29.55
C ILE A 519 -6.36 3.63 29.06
N TRP A 520 -7.35 4.49 28.91
CA TRP A 520 -7.21 5.83 28.35
C TRP A 520 -7.66 6.89 29.35
N ASP A 521 -6.93 8.00 29.37
CA ASP A 521 -7.37 9.26 29.93
C ASP A 521 -8.20 10.00 28.88
N ILE A 522 -9.49 10.17 29.15
CA ILE A 522 -10.47 10.82 28.28
C ILE A 522 -10.15 12.31 28.12
N ASP A 523 -9.66 12.96 29.18
CA ASP A 523 -9.42 14.40 29.19
C ASP A 523 -8.20 14.78 28.35
N THR A 524 -7.16 13.94 28.37
CA THR A 524 -5.90 14.18 27.65
C THR A 524 -5.78 13.38 26.34
N GLY A 525 -6.63 12.37 26.12
CA GLY A 525 -6.55 11.45 24.99
C GLY A 525 -5.33 10.52 25.03
N VAL A 526 -4.65 10.44 26.17
CA VAL A 526 -3.41 9.67 26.33
C VAL A 526 -3.73 8.28 26.88
N ARG A 527 -3.14 7.24 26.28
CA ARG A 527 -3.13 5.90 26.88
C ARG A 527 -2.29 5.91 28.15
N THR A 528 -2.90 5.55 29.27
CA THR A 528 -2.24 5.50 30.57
C THR A 528 -1.69 4.13 30.92
N ALA A 529 -2.33 3.05 30.48
CA ALA A 529 -1.85 1.68 30.71
C ALA A 529 -2.32 0.70 29.62
N ARG A 530 -1.69 -0.48 29.55
CA ARG A 530 -2.21 -1.63 28.79
C ARG A 530 -2.96 -2.56 29.74
N THR A 531 -4.00 -3.20 29.23
CA THR A 531 -4.68 -4.31 29.89
C THR A 531 -4.28 -5.62 29.21
N PRO A 532 -4.49 -6.78 29.86
CA PRO A 532 -4.52 -8.05 29.15
C PRO A 532 -5.61 -8.02 28.06
N ASP A 533 -5.54 -8.95 27.12
CA ASP A 533 -6.59 -9.19 26.14
C ASP A 533 -7.85 -9.68 26.88
N VAL A 534 -8.85 -8.83 27.05
CA VAL A 534 -10.00 -9.08 27.93
C VAL A 534 -11.32 -8.87 27.19
N GLU A 535 -12.32 -9.70 27.47
CA GLU A 535 -13.63 -9.66 26.78
C GLU A 535 -14.63 -8.76 27.51
N ILE A 536 -14.56 -8.70 28.85
CA ILE A 536 -15.43 -7.90 29.71
C ILE A 536 -14.57 -7.23 30.78
N GLY A 537 -14.89 -5.98 31.13
CA GLY A 537 -14.23 -5.30 32.23
C GLY A 537 -15.01 -4.09 32.74
N CYS A 538 -14.96 -3.86 34.04
CA CYS A 538 -15.69 -2.80 34.72
C CYS A 538 -14.81 -2.00 35.68
N PHE A 539 -15.01 -0.68 35.79
CA PHE A 539 -14.30 0.17 36.75
C PHE A 539 -15.05 0.22 38.08
N ASN A 540 -14.32 0.47 39.16
CA ASN A 540 -14.95 1.02 40.36
C ASN A 540 -15.31 2.49 40.15
N SER A 541 -16.24 3.03 40.95
CA SER A 541 -16.72 4.41 40.75
C SER A 541 -15.69 5.51 40.97
N THR A 542 -14.53 5.19 41.56
CA THR A 542 -13.39 6.10 41.67
C THR A 542 -12.45 6.03 40.46
N GLY A 543 -12.63 5.06 39.57
CA GLY A 543 -11.77 4.82 38.40
C GLY A 543 -10.36 4.40 38.77
N GLN A 544 -10.12 3.93 40.00
CA GLN A 544 -8.82 3.51 40.50
C GLN A 544 -8.58 2.01 40.38
N ARG A 545 -9.64 1.22 40.17
CA ARG A 545 -9.61 -0.24 40.06
C ARG A 545 -10.53 -0.69 38.95
N PHE A 546 -10.21 -1.83 38.35
CA PHE A 546 -11.11 -2.46 37.38
C PHE A 546 -11.02 -3.99 37.44
N PHE A 547 -12.07 -4.65 36.97
CA PHE A 547 -12.07 -6.08 36.70
C PHE A 547 -11.81 -6.37 35.25
N THR A 548 -11.24 -7.54 35.02
CA THR A 548 -11.22 -8.17 33.71
C THR A 548 -11.68 -9.61 33.81
N GLU A 549 -12.56 -10.00 32.90
CA GLU A 549 -12.98 -11.38 32.71
C GLU A 549 -12.62 -11.82 31.28
N PHE A 550 -12.09 -13.04 31.18
CA PHE A 550 -11.77 -13.69 29.90
C PHE A 550 -12.48 -15.05 29.85
N GLY A 551 -13.58 -15.13 29.10
CA GLY A 551 -14.34 -16.37 28.93
C GLY A 551 -14.74 -17.06 30.25
N TRP A 552 -14.48 -18.36 30.34
CA TRP A 552 -14.80 -19.23 31.48
C TRP A 552 -13.69 -19.31 32.54
N GLU A 553 -12.70 -18.40 32.52
CA GLU A 553 -11.51 -18.40 33.39
C GLU A 553 -11.64 -17.47 34.62
N GLU A 554 -10.53 -17.32 35.37
CA GLU A 554 -10.43 -16.52 36.60
C GLU A 554 -10.75 -15.03 36.35
N ALA A 555 -11.58 -14.44 37.21
CA ALA A 555 -11.80 -12.99 37.22
C ALA A 555 -10.58 -12.32 37.86
N GLN A 556 -10.07 -11.24 37.28
CA GLN A 556 -8.85 -10.58 37.78
C GLN A 556 -9.14 -9.14 38.20
N LEU A 557 -8.73 -8.79 39.41
CA LEU A 557 -8.74 -7.42 39.94
C LEU A 557 -7.45 -6.72 39.56
N TRP A 558 -7.57 -5.53 38.98
CA TRP A 558 -6.46 -4.71 38.53
C TRP A 558 -6.47 -3.34 39.19
N SER A 559 -5.27 -2.79 39.36
CA SER A 559 -5.08 -1.37 39.61
C SER A 559 -5.13 -0.57 38.32
N ILE A 560 -5.50 0.71 38.40
CA ILE A 560 -5.55 1.62 37.24
C ILE A 560 -4.23 1.75 36.48
N ASP A 561 -3.10 1.47 37.13
CA ASP A 561 -1.76 1.48 36.52
C ASP A 561 -1.45 0.20 35.71
N GLY A 562 -2.41 -0.72 35.60
CA GLY A 562 -2.27 -1.97 34.87
C GLY A 562 -1.56 -3.08 35.64
N GLN A 563 -1.43 -2.96 36.97
CA GLN A 563 -0.91 -4.04 37.82
C GLN A 563 -2.05 -4.95 38.30
N MET A 564 -1.90 -6.27 38.07
CA MET A 564 -2.81 -7.29 38.62
C MET A 564 -2.65 -7.34 40.13
N LEU A 565 -3.74 -7.10 40.86
CA LEU A 565 -3.75 -7.12 42.32
C LEU A 565 -4.13 -8.50 42.85
N LYS A 566 -5.12 -9.14 42.22
CA LYS A 566 -5.65 -10.41 42.69
C LYS A 566 -6.32 -11.19 41.55
N ALA A 567 -6.03 -12.47 41.46
CA ALA A 567 -6.86 -13.42 40.72
C ALA A 567 -7.94 -13.95 41.68
N ILE A 568 -9.17 -13.97 41.19
CA ILE A 568 -10.37 -14.35 41.93
C ILE A 568 -10.92 -15.58 41.25
N ASP A 569 -10.87 -16.69 41.97
CA ASP A 569 -11.50 -17.94 41.55
C ASP A 569 -13.02 -17.78 41.70
N PRO A 570 -13.76 -17.74 40.59
CA PRO A 570 -15.19 -17.51 40.66
C PRO A 570 -15.92 -18.76 41.14
N ALA A 571 -17.05 -18.60 41.83
CA ALA A 571 -17.83 -19.71 42.40
C ALA A 571 -18.59 -20.59 41.36
N GLY A 572 -18.07 -20.72 40.13
CA GLY A 572 -18.60 -21.60 39.08
C GLY A 572 -18.44 -21.05 37.66
N PRO A 573 -18.93 -21.78 36.63
CA PRO A 573 -19.04 -21.26 35.27
C PRO A 573 -20.16 -20.19 35.22
N TRP A 574 -20.01 -19.20 34.32
CA TRP A 574 -20.85 -17.99 34.20
C TRP A 574 -20.61 -16.98 35.31
N ASN A 575 -19.62 -16.11 35.13
CA ASN A 575 -19.24 -15.14 36.15
C ASN A 575 -19.80 -13.77 35.80
N LEU A 576 -20.52 -13.21 36.77
CA LEU A 576 -20.96 -11.83 36.80
C LEU A 576 -20.08 -11.15 37.83
N ALA A 577 -19.50 -10.00 37.49
CA ALA A 577 -18.79 -9.15 38.43
C ALA A 577 -19.25 -7.69 38.31
N GLU A 578 -19.51 -7.05 39.44
CA GLU A 578 -19.94 -5.65 39.49
C GLU A 578 -19.35 -4.94 40.71
N PHE A 579 -18.94 -3.67 40.56
CA PHE A 579 -18.56 -2.81 41.67
C PHE A 579 -19.76 -2.14 42.33
N SER A 580 -19.66 -1.86 43.63
CA SER A 580 -20.61 -0.97 44.28
C SER A 580 -20.50 0.47 43.74
N PRO A 581 -21.59 1.27 43.75
CA PRO A 581 -21.58 2.65 43.28
C PRO A 581 -20.62 3.57 44.03
N ASP A 582 -20.23 3.25 45.27
CA ASP A 582 -19.18 3.95 46.03
C ASP A 582 -17.77 3.41 45.75
N GLY A 583 -17.66 2.28 45.04
CA GLY A 583 -16.40 1.67 44.63
C GLY A 583 -15.63 1.01 45.77
N GLU A 584 -16.19 0.89 46.98
CA GLU A 584 -15.52 0.32 48.14
C GLU A 584 -15.55 -1.22 48.15
N VAL A 585 -16.54 -1.82 47.48
CA VAL A 585 -16.69 -3.26 47.36
C VAL A 585 -17.04 -3.66 45.93
N PHE A 586 -16.93 -4.94 45.65
CA PHE A 586 -17.46 -5.56 44.45
C PHE A 586 -18.02 -6.92 44.77
N ALA A 587 -18.88 -7.45 43.91
CA ALA A 587 -19.49 -8.74 44.10
C ALA A 587 -19.29 -9.60 42.86
N THR A 588 -19.09 -10.90 43.07
CA THR A 588 -19.13 -11.92 42.02
C THR A 588 -20.29 -12.87 42.24
N ALA A 589 -20.91 -13.33 41.16
CA ALA A 589 -22.03 -14.26 41.21
C ALA A 589 -22.08 -15.15 39.96
N GLY A 590 -22.74 -16.31 40.05
CA GLY A 590 -22.82 -17.23 38.91
C GLY A 590 -23.72 -18.44 39.12
N ALA A 591 -23.46 -19.51 38.36
CA ALA A 591 -24.29 -20.71 38.36
C ALA A 591 -24.34 -21.45 39.71
N GLY A 592 -23.34 -21.25 40.57
CA GLY A 592 -23.29 -21.82 41.92
C GLY A 592 -24.28 -21.23 42.91
N GLY A 593 -25.00 -20.15 42.55
CA GLY A 593 -26.00 -19.52 43.41
C GLY A 593 -25.42 -18.83 44.65
N LEU A 594 -24.12 -18.56 44.62
CA LEU A 594 -23.40 -17.79 45.62
C LEU A 594 -23.14 -16.38 45.09
N ILE A 595 -23.29 -15.39 45.96
CA ILE A 595 -22.76 -14.04 45.75
C ILE A 595 -21.62 -13.86 46.73
N THR A 596 -20.41 -13.64 46.23
CA THR A 596 -19.27 -13.31 47.07
C THR A 596 -18.97 -11.84 46.94
N VAL A 597 -19.01 -11.11 48.05
CA VAL A 597 -18.67 -9.69 48.14
C VAL A 597 -17.26 -9.55 48.66
N PHE A 598 -16.48 -8.69 48.03
CA PHE A 598 -15.06 -8.48 48.31
C PHE A 598 -14.77 -6.99 48.51
N ALA A 599 -13.71 -6.69 49.27
CA ALA A 599 -13.13 -5.36 49.37
C ALA A 599 -12.43 -4.99 48.05
N SER A 600 -12.77 -3.84 47.46
CA SER A 600 -12.19 -3.40 46.18
C SER A 600 -10.69 -3.07 46.26
N VAL A 601 -10.19 -2.73 47.44
CA VAL A 601 -8.81 -2.28 47.65
C VAL A 601 -7.78 -3.40 47.45
N ASN A 602 -8.11 -4.62 47.85
CA ASN A 602 -7.19 -5.76 47.92
C ASN A 602 -7.82 -7.11 47.49
N GLY A 603 -9.13 -7.15 47.22
CA GLY A 603 -9.83 -8.39 46.86
C GLY A 603 -10.06 -9.34 48.04
N GLU A 604 -10.03 -8.86 49.29
CA GLU A 604 -10.38 -9.67 50.45
C GLU A 604 -11.89 -9.93 50.51
N GLU A 605 -12.28 -11.17 50.78
CA GLU A 605 -13.68 -11.57 50.95
C GLU A 605 -14.28 -10.89 52.18
N LYS A 606 -15.39 -10.18 51.99
CA LYS A 606 -16.17 -9.52 53.03
C LYS A 606 -17.42 -10.30 53.43
N ALA A 607 -18.10 -10.92 52.46
CA ALA A 607 -19.32 -11.69 52.70
C ALA A 607 -19.55 -12.73 51.61
N VAL A 608 -20.24 -13.81 51.96
CA VAL A 608 -20.78 -14.81 51.03
C VAL A 608 -22.26 -14.95 51.31
N LEU A 609 -23.08 -14.78 50.26
CA LEU A 609 -24.53 -14.92 50.32
C LEU A 609 -24.93 -16.16 49.53
N GLU A 610 -25.68 -17.05 50.18
CA GLU A 610 -26.25 -18.22 49.52
C GLU A 610 -27.69 -17.92 49.10
N ILE A 611 -27.91 -17.83 47.79
CA ILE A 611 -29.24 -17.60 47.20
C ILE A 611 -29.93 -18.93 46.91
N GLY A 612 -29.16 -19.97 46.58
CA GLY A 612 -29.67 -21.33 46.36
C GLY A 612 -30.24 -21.59 44.96
N GLU A 613 -30.10 -20.64 44.03
CA GLU A 613 -30.43 -20.82 42.61
C GLU A 613 -29.41 -20.10 41.70
N PRO A 614 -29.26 -20.50 40.43
CA PRO A 614 -28.31 -19.88 39.51
C PRO A 614 -28.57 -18.39 39.34
N ILE A 615 -27.52 -17.59 39.46
CA ILE A 615 -27.61 -16.14 39.32
C ILE A 615 -27.24 -15.76 37.89
N HIS A 616 -28.11 -14.99 37.25
CA HIS A 616 -27.98 -14.60 35.86
C HIS A 616 -27.80 -13.08 35.66
N GLU A 617 -27.99 -12.29 36.71
CA GLU A 617 -27.73 -10.84 36.70
C GLU A 617 -27.48 -10.35 38.12
N LEU A 618 -26.64 -9.32 38.26
CA LEU A 618 -26.27 -8.71 39.53
C LEU A 618 -26.28 -7.18 39.34
N ALA A 619 -26.82 -6.46 40.32
CA ALA A 619 -26.92 -5.00 40.34
C ALA A 619 -26.77 -4.48 41.79
N PHE A 620 -25.78 -3.64 42.09
CA PHE A 620 -25.72 -2.96 43.40
C PHE A 620 -26.79 -1.86 43.52
N VAL A 621 -27.23 -1.60 44.76
CA VAL A 621 -28.13 -0.49 45.08
C VAL A 621 -27.32 0.72 45.60
N PRO A 622 -27.43 1.90 44.98
CA PRO A 622 -26.69 3.09 45.41
C PRO A 622 -26.96 3.49 46.87
N ASN A 623 -25.89 3.89 47.57
CA ASN A 623 -25.90 4.40 48.95
C ASN A 623 -26.47 3.43 50.01
N LYS A 624 -26.51 2.12 49.71
CA LYS A 624 -27.00 1.09 50.62
C LYS A 624 -26.12 -0.16 50.51
N PRO A 625 -25.97 -0.95 51.59
CA PRO A 625 -25.24 -2.21 51.56
C PRO A 625 -26.10 -3.33 50.93
N TRP A 626 -26.76 -3.04 49.81
CA TRP A 626 -27.71 -3.96 49.18
C TRP A 626 -27.26 -4.35 47.77
N VAL A 627 -27.52 -5.60 47.43
CA VAL A 627 -27.33 -6.15 46.08
C VAL A 627 -28.66 -6.70 45.60
N LEU A 628 -28.95 -6.49 44.33
CA LEU A 628 -30.06 -7.11 43.63
C LEU A 628 -29.48 -8.21 42.74
N CYS A 629 -30.00 -9.43 42.85
CA CYS A 629 -29.61 -10.54 41.99
C CYS A 629 -30.83 -11.16 41.32
N ARG A 630 -30.68 -11.56 40.06
CA ARG A 630 -31.75 -12.17 39.28
C ARG A 630 -31.46 -13.65 39.08
N GLY A 631 -32.32 -14.50 39.63
CA GLY A 631 -32.42 -15.90 39.30
C GLY A 631 -33.49 -16.19 38.23
N PRO A 632 -33.75 -17.48 37.95
CA PRO A 632 -34.69 -17.90 36.92
C PRO A 632 -36.13 -17.48 37.23
N GLU A 633 -36.53 -17.58 38.50
CA GLU A 633 -37.91 -17.38 38.96
C GLU A 633 -38.10 -16.09 39.75
N ARG A 634 -37.02 -15.58 40.38
CA ARG A 634 -37.09 -14.39 41.25
C ARG A 634 -35.95 -13.41 41.03
N ILE A 635 -36.25 -12.17 41.36
CA ILE A 635 -35.26 -11.14 41.65
C ILE A 635 -35.21 -11.02 43.16
N HIS A 636 -34.02 -11.20 43.75
CA HIS A 636 -33.78 -11.04 45.17
C HIS A 636 -33.10 -9.71 45.43
N LEU A 637 -33.52 -9.03 46.50
CA LEU A 637 -32.84 -7.87 47.05
C LEU A 637 -32.24 -8.26 48.40
N MET A 638 -30.92 -8.32 48.49
CA MET A 638 -30.19 -8.80 49.66
C MET A 638 -29.43 -7.66 50.34
N ASN A 639 -29.41 -7.65 51.66
CA ASN A 639 -28.41 -6.91 52.43
C ASN A 639 -27.17 -7.80 52.59
N TRP A 640 -26.06 -7.40 51.98
CA TRP A 640 -24.86 -8.24 51.95
C TRP A 640 -24.03 -8.18 53.22
N GLU A 641 -24.14 -7.11 54.02
CA GLU A 641 -23.46 -7.01 55.32
C GLU A 641 -24.17 -7.88 56.37
N GLU A 642 -25.50 -7.91 56.33
CA GLU A 642 -26.31 -8.69 57.27
C GLU A 642 -26.53 -10.14 56.85
N GLY A 643 -26.30 -10.47 55.58
CA GLY A 643 -26.60 -11.78 55.02
C GLY A 643 -28.09 -12.09 54.94
N LYS A 644 -28.95 -11.07 54.73
CA LYS A 644 -30.41 -11.21 54.79
C LYS A 644 -31.10 -10.73 53.53
N GLU A 645 -32.14 -11.46 53.13
CA GLU A 645 -33.06 -11.01 52.09
C GLU A 645 -34.00 -9.92 52.61
N ILE A 646 -34.13 -8.85 51.85
CA ILE A 646 -34.93 -7.66 52.16
C ILE A 646 -36.29 -7.76 51.49
N ALA A 647 -36.29 -8.09 50.19
CA ALA A 647 -37.48 -8.16 49.36
C ALA A 647 -37.20 -9.02 48.12
N GLN A 648 -38.29 -9.41 47.44
CA GLN A 648 -38.22 -10.18 46.20
C GLN A 648 -39.29 -9.73 45.22
N ALA A 649 -39.01 -9.89 43.92
CA ALA A 649 -39.95 -9.66 42.83
C ALA A 649 -39.96 -10.85 41.86
N PRO A 650 -41.09 -11.09 41.14
CA PRO A 650 -41.13 -12.14 40.13
C PRO A 650 -40.14 -11.88 38.99
N SER A 651 -39.43 -12.92 38.59
CA SER A 651 -38.56 -12.95 37.41
C SER A 651 -39.14 -13.92 36.38
N THR A 652 -38.73 -13.74 35.13
CA THR A 652 -38.88 -14.72 34.07
C THR A 652 -37.50 -14.94 33.44
N PRO A 653 -37.30 -16.02 32.67
CA PRO A 653 -36.05 -16.23 31.94
C PRO A 653 -35.64 -15.08 31.01
N GLN A 654 -36.58 -14.19 30.66
CA GLN A 654 -36.37 -13.04 29.77
C GLN A 654 -36.39 -11.68 30.49
N THR A 655 -36.33 -11.71 31.83
CA THR A 655 -36.25 -10.51 32.65
C THR A 655 -34.82 -9.96 32.65
N ARG A 656 -34.68 -8.62 32.59
CA ARG A 656 -33.40 -7.91 32.68
C ARG A 656 -33.48 -6.72 33.61
N VAL A 657 -32.47 -6.52 34.44
CA VAL A 657 -32.32 -5.36 35.32
C VAL A 657 -31.60 -4.26 34.54
N MET A 658 -32.26 -3.13 34.32
CA MET A 658 -31.72 -2.07 33.46
C MET A 658 -30.98 -0.99 34.23
N ALA A 659 -31.49 -0.62 35.40
CA ALA A 659 -30.91 0.41 36.26
C ALA A 659 -31.43 0.30 37.69
N THR A 660 -30.64 0.77 38.65
CA THR A 660 -30.99 0.86 40.08
C THR A 660 -30.82 2.29 40.60
N SER A 661 -31.59 2.61 41.64
CA SER A 661 -31.49 3.83 42.46
C SER A 661 -31.52 3.41 43.93
N SER A 662 -31.35 4.35 44.86
CA SER A 662 -31.37 4.04 46.29
C SER A 662 -32.71 3.50 46.80
N THR A 663 -33.79 3.63 46.03
CA THR A 663 -35.16 3.27 46.42
C THR A 663 -35.92 2.41 45.42
N ALA A 664 -35.44 2.29 44.19
CA ALA A 664 -36.12 1.56 43.12
C ALA A 664 -35.18 0.91 42.10
N ALA A 665 -35.68 -0.10 41.41
CA ALA A 665 -35.06 -0.71 40.23
C ALA A 665 -35.98 -0.61 39.01
N LEU A 666 -35.41 -0.37 37.84
CA LEU A 666 -36.10 -0.46 36.55
C LEU A 666 -35.75 -1.78 35.89
N VAL A 667 -36.77 -2.56 35.56
CA VAL A 667 -36.66 -3.91 35.03
C VAL A 667 -37.40 -4.00 33.69
N LEU A 668 -36.82 -4.71 32.72
CA LEU A 668 -37.51 -5.10 31.50
C LEU A 668 -37.95 -6.56 31.59
N GLN A 669 -39.18 -6.84 31.15
CA GLN A 669 -39.70 -8.20 31.02
C GLN A 669 -40.13 -8.50 29.58
N ASP A 670 -40.14 -9.80 29.24
CA ASP A 670 -40.52 -10.37 27.94
C ASP A 670 -39.58 -10.00 26.78
N VAL A 671 -38.28 -9.83 27.07
CA VAL A 671 -37.24 -9.53 26.08
C VAL A 671 -36.74 -10.83 25.42
N ALA A 672 -37.43 -11.32 24.38
CA ALA A 672 -36.97 -12.50 23.64
C ALA A 672 -36.22 -12.14 22.33
N TYR A 673 -35.20 -12.92 21.98
CA TYR A 673 -34.48 -12.79 20.71
C TYR A 673 -35.44 -13.06 19.53
N GLY A 674 -35.67 -12.06 18.68
CA GLY A 674 -36.54 -12.16 17.49
C GLY A 674 -38.03 -11.89 17.71
N GLN A 675 -38.47 -11.55 18.94
CA GLN A 675 -39.84 -11.07 19.16
C GLN A 675 -39.96 -9.57 18.83
N PRO A 676 -41.13 -9.09 18.36
CA PRO A 676 -41.35 -7.66 18.13
C PRO A 676 -41.16 -6.88 19.44
N ALA A 677 -40.41 -5.79 19.40
CA ALA A 677 -40.19 -4.89 20.56
C ALA A 677 -41.50 -4.38 21.18
N ASP A 678 -42.62 -4.49 20.45
CA ASP A 678 -43.99 -4.17 20.86
C ASP A 678 -44.47 -4.98 22.09
N LEU A 679 -43.86 -6.13 22.39
CA LEU A 679 -44.23 -7.00 23.51
C LEU A 679 -43.44 -6.71 24.80
N CYS A 680 -42.32 -5.98 24.73
CA CYS A 680 -41.47 -5.67 25.88
C CYS A 680 -42.18 -4.71 26.85
N LYS A 681 -42.02 -4.97 28.16
CA LYS A 681 -42.57 -4.13 29.23
C LYS A 681 -41.46 -3.56 30.10
N ALA A 682 -41.53 -2.27 30.39
CA ALA A 682 -40.74 -1.62 31.44
C ALA A 682 -41.53 -1.62 32.74
N ILE A 683 -40.90 -2.14 33.80
CA ILE A 683 -41.47 -2.28 35.12
C ILE A 683 -40.60 -1.53 36.11
N LEU A 684 -41.20 -0.57 36.81
CA LEU A 684 -40.56 0.15 37.89
C LEU A 684 -40.92 -0.56 39.21
N TRP A 685 -39.90 -1.11 39.89
CA TRP A 685 -40.04 -1.71 41.20
C TRP A 685 -39.44 -0.77 42.25
N ARG A 686 -40.28 -0.03 42.96
CA ARG A 686 -39.85 0.66 44.19
C ARG A 686 -39.79 -0.37 45.30
N PHE A 687 -38.68 -0.47 46.03
CA PHE A 687 -38.41 -1.62 46.91
C PHE A 687 -39.43 -1.78 48.05
N ASN A 688 -40.14 -0.70 48.41
CA ASN A 688 -41.19 -0.71 49.43
C ASN A 688 -42.61 -0.89 48.85
N GLU A 689 -42.74 -1.03 47.53
CA GLU A 689 -44.02 -1.11 46.81
C GLU A 689 -44.07 -2.35 45.91
N HIS A 690 -45.27 -2.65 45.40
CA HIS A 690 -45.41 -3.64 44.34
C HIS A 690 -44.86 -3.12 43.00
N PRO A 691 -44.21 -3.95 42.17
CA PRO A 691 -43.74 -3.55 40.86
C PRO A 691 -44.89 -3.05 39.96
N VAL A 692 -44.67 -1.96 39.22
CA VAL A 692 -45.68 -1.34 38.33
C VAL A 692 -45.15 -1.26 36.91
N VAL A 693 -45.98 -1.62 35.93
CA VAL A 693 -45.67 -1.44 34.51
C VAL A 693 -45.75 0.05 34.15
N VAL A 694 -44.65 0.62 33.71
CA VAL A 694 -44.51 2.04 33.35
C VAL A 694 -44.44 2.28 31.84
N GLY A 695 -44.28 1.23 31.02
CA GLY A 695 -44.32 1.35 29.57
C GLY A 695 -44.41 0.00 28.86
N THR A 696 -44.98 0.02 27.65
CA THR A 696 -45.08 -1.15 26.73
C THR A 696 -44.55 -0.78 25.35
N GLY A 697 -44.05 -1.76 24.61
CA GLY A 697 -43.44 -1.52 23.30
C GLY A 697 -42.11 -0.80 23.42
N VAL A 698 -41.26 -1.25 24.34
CA VAL A 698 -40.05 -0.55 24.77
C VAL A 698 -38.89 -0.89 23.85
N THR A 699 -38.25 0.13 23.26
CA THR A 699 -37.01 -0.03 22.48
C THR A 699 -35.77 0.23 23.31
N THR A 700 -35.86 1.11 24.31
CA THR A 700 -34.76 1.50 25.19
C THR A 700 -35.33 2.18 26.43
N CYS A 701 -34.64 2.10 27.57
CA CYS A 701 -35.09 2.76 28.79
C CYS A 701 -33.92 3.09 29.72
N ASN A 702 -34.14 4.03 30.63
CA ASN A 702 -33.19 4.45 31.65
C ASN A 702 -33.94 4.93 32.91
N LEU A 703 -33.22 5.07 34.03
CA LEU A 703 -33.75 5.57 35.29
C LEU A 703 -33.06 6.89 35.65
N ASP A 704 -33.86 7.91 35.92
CA ASP A 704 -33.42 9.23 36.34
C ASP A 704 -33.92 9.49 37.77
N GLY A 705 -33.07 9.20 38.76
CA GLY A 705 -33.48 9.14 40.16
C GLY A 705 -34.53 8.04 40.37
N GLU A 706 -35.78 8.43 40.66
CA GLU A 706 -36.92 7.51 40.85
C GLU A 706 -37.89 7.49 39.64
N ILE A 707 -37.55 8.18 38.56
CA ILE A 707 -38.41 8.36 37.40
C ILE A 707 -37.88 7.50 36.25
N ALA A 708 -38.71 6.59 35.74
CA ALA A 708 -38.36 5.78 34.58
C ALA A 708 -38.58 6.59 33.30
N VAL A 709 -37.59 6.56 32.39
CA VAL A 709 -37.66 7.15 31.05
C VAL A 709 -37.64 6.02 30.03
N VAL A 710 -38.67 5.95 29.19
CA VAL A 710 -38.94 4.80 28.32
C VAL A 710 -39.11 5.26 26.88
N GLY A 711 -38.21 4.83 26.01
CA GLY A 711 -38.32 4.96 24.55
C GLY A 711 -39.15 3.85 23.95
N ARG A 712 -40.03 4.21 23.01
CA ARG A 712 -41.05 3.31 22.45
C ARG A 712 -40.93 3.16 20.94
N VAL A 713 -41.44 2.03 20.43
CA VAL A 713 -41.41 1.69 19.00
C VAL A 713 -42.18 2.69 18.14
N ASP A 714 -43.17 3.39 18.73
CA ASP A 714 -43.96 4.44 18.08
C ASP A 714 -43.22 5.79 17.94
N GLY A 715 -41.99 5.90 18.43
CA GLY A 715 -41.18 7.13 18.38
C GLY A 715 -41.33 8.02 19.60
N ARG A 716 -42.10 7.61 20.63
CA ARG A 716 -42.27 8.38 21.86
C ARG A 716 -41.21 8.06 22.91
N VAL A 717 -40.87 9.07 23.70
CA VAL A 717 -40.16 8.92 24.96
C VAL A 717 -41.12 9.31 26.09
N THR A 718 -41.51 8.35 26.91
CA THR A 718 -42.48 8.53 28.00
C THR A 718 -41.80 8.43 29.37
N ARG A 719 -42.29 9.20 30.34
CA ARG A 719 -41.82 9.19 31.72
C ARG A 719 -42.87 8.59 32.66
N SER A 720 -42.43 7.94 33.73
CA SER A 720 -43.33 7.33 34.72
C SER A 720 -44.16 8.34 35.53
N ASP A 721 -43.80 9.62 35.51
CA ASP A 721 -44.58 10.73 36.10
C ASP A 721 -45.65 11.30 35.14
N GLY A 722 -45.75 10.77 33.92
CA GLY A 722 -46.81 11.09 32.95
C GLY A 722 -46.40 12.05 31.83
N GLU A 723 -45.18 12.58 31.82
CA GLU A 723 -44.68 13.41 30.71
C GLU A 723 -44.26 12.57 29.49
N TYR A 724 -44.33 13.14 28.28
CA TYR A 724 -43.79 12.50 27.07
C TYR A 724 -43.23 13.49 26.05
N LEU A 725 -42.37 12.98 25.16
CA LEU A 725 -41.80 13.69 24.02
C LEU A 725 -41.99 12.85 22.73
N ASP A 726 -42.49 13.48 21.66
CA ASP A 726 -42.54 12.90 20.33
C ASP A 726 -41.22 13.22 19.57
N LEU A 727 -40.50 12.18 19.14
CA LEU A 727 -39.30 12.31 18.31
C LEU A 727 -39.63 12.01 16.84
N PRO A 728 -38.92 12.65 15.88
CA PRO A 728 -39.12 12.39 14.45
C PRO A 728 -38.56 11.03 13.98
N ALA A 729 -37.91 10.28 14.88
CA ALA A 729 -37.30 8.99 14.61
C ALA A 729 -37.44 8.06 15.83
N LYS A 730 -37.34 6.74 15.62
CA LYS A 730 -37.50 5.76 16.71
C LYS A 730 -36.30 5.81 17.66
N PRO A 731 -36.49 5.88 18.99
CA PRO A 731 -35.39 5.92 19.93
C PRO A 731 -34.61 4.59 19.94
N LYS A 732 -33.32 4.65 19.60
CA LYS A 732 -32.35 3.54 19.65
C LYS A 732 -31.68 3.45 21.02
N SER A 733 -31.37 4.58 21.63
CA SER A 733 -30.66 4.66 22.91
C SER A 733 -31.03 5.94 23.65
N ILE A 734 -31.13 5.87 24.98
CA ILE A 734 -31.46 6.99 25.86
C ILE A 734 -30.41 7.09 26.96
N ALA A 735 -29.92 8.30 27.21
CA ALA A 735 -29.09 8.64 28.34
C ALA A 735 -29.71 9.81 29.12
N THR A 736 -29.53 9.80 30.45
CA THR A 736 -30.03 10.84 31.35
C THR A 736 -28.98 11.17 32.40
N GLN A 737 -28.78 12.45 32.69
CA GLN A 737 -27.96 12.94 33.82
C GLN A 737 -28.55 14.28 34.28
N ASP A 738 -28.82 14.42 35.59
CA ASP A 738 -29.40 15.62 36.18
C ASP A 738 -30.64 16.12 35.40
N ASP A 739 -30.59 17.32 34.82
CA ASP A 739 -31.66 17.87 33.98
C ASP A 739 -31.50 17.55 32.47
N TRP A 740 -30.39 16.94 32.06
CA TRP A 740 -30.08 16.67 30.65
C TRP A 740 -30.61 15.32 30.18
N ARG A 741 -31.16 15.31 28.97
CA ARG A 741 -31.69 14.12 28.31
C ARG A 741 -31.12 14.04 26.89
N ALA A 742 -30.64 12.87 26.52
CA ALA A 742 -30.07 12.62 25.21
C ALA A 742 -30.67 11.34 24.62
N VAL A 743 -31.10 11.42 23.37
CA VAL A 743 -31.69 10.28 22.64
C VAL A 743 -31.10 10.18 21.25
N ILE A 744 -30.74 8.97 20.85
CA ILE A 744 -30.37 8.68 19.46
C ILE A 744 -31.61 8.18 18.74
N GLY A 745 -31.96 8.85 17.65
CA GLY A 745 -33.02 8.41 16.75
C GLY A 745 -32.53 7.34 15.77
N SER A 746 -33.48 6.62 15.16
CA SER A 746 -33.20 5.66 14.10
C SER A 746 -32.60 6.26 12.83
N ASP A 747 -32.61 7.59 12.73
CA ASP A 747 -31.95 8.41 11.71
C ASP A 747 -30.49 8.75 12.06
N ASP A 748 -29.94 8.12 13.10
CA ASP A 748 -28.57 8.32 13.62
C ASP A 748 -28.28 9.77 14.03
N GLN A 749 -29.33 10.49 14.40
CA GLN A 749 -29.24 11.86 14.91
C GLN A 749 -29.28 11.85 16.43
N LEU A 750 -28.53 12.77 17.03
CA LEU A 750 -28.57 13.03 18.46
C LEU A 750 -29.61 14.13 18.76
N TYR A 751 -30.59 13.78 19.57
CA TYR A 751 -31.59 14.66 20.14
C TYR A 751 -31.23 14.95 21.59
N LEU A 752 -30.92 16.21 21.91
CA LEU A 752 -30.48 16.64 23.23
C LEU A 752 -31.38 17.75 23.74
N TRP A 753 -31.84 17.66 24.99
CA TRP A 753 -32.59 18.72 25.63
C TRP A 753 -32.37 18.74 27.14
N LYS A 754 -32.63 19.90 27.72
CA LYS A 754 -32.72 20.08 29.17
C LYS A 754 -34.18 20.03 29.60
N LYS A 755 -34.46 19.58 30.82
CA LYS A 755 -35.80 19.63 31.45
C LYS A 755 -36.46 21.00 31.23
N GLY A 756 -37.65 21.00 30.62
CA GLY A 756 -38.42 22.21 30.30
C GLY A 756 -37.90 23.06 29.12
N GLY A 757 -36.79 22.67 28.48
CA GLY A 757 -36.19 23.36 27.33
C GLY A 757 -36.55 22.74 25.97
N PRO A 758 -36.21 23.43 24.86
CA PRO A 758 -36.47 22.93 23.51
C PRO A 758 -35.55 21.77 23.14
N VAL A 759 -36.03 20.88 22.25
CA VAL A 759 -35.23 19.77 21.71
C VAL A 759 -34.27 20.27 20.65
N THR A 760 -32.98 20.03 20.85
CA THR A 760 -31.94 20.29 19.87
C THR A 760 -31.64 19.01 19.11
N ARG A 761 -31.73 19.09 17.78
CA ARG A 761 -31.25 18.04 16.88
C ARG A 761 -29.84 18.40 16.40
N LEU A 762 -28.88 17.52 16.64
CA LEU A 762 -27.52 17.65 16.11
C LEU A 762 -27.41 16.80 14.85
N ARG A 763 -27.11 17.46 13.71
CA ARG A 763 -26.97 16.80 12.42
C ARG A 763 -25.55 16.32 12.17
N ALA A 764 -25.45 15.08 11.70
CA ALA A 764 -24.29 14.55 11.03
C ALA A 764 -24.19 15.18 9.62
N THR A 765 -23.27 16.11 9.42
CA THR A 765 -22.88 16.57 8.08
C THR A 765 -21.42 16.22 7.86
N GLY A 766 -21.14 15.51 6.77
CA GLY A 766 -19.84 14.90 6.49
C GLY A 766 -18.64 15.82 6.65
N GLN A 767 -17.55 15.17 7.05
CA GLN A 767 -16.18 15.65 7.30
C GLN A 767 -15.90 16.53 8.52
N ASN A 768 -16.88 17.24 9.11
CA ASN A 768 -16.69 17.86 10.44
C ASN A 768 -17.94 17.85 11.34
N GLY A 769 -19.01 17.15 10.97
CA GLY A 769 -20.24 17.02 11.76
C GLY A 769 -20.37 15.67 12.45
N PHE A 770 -21.37 15.58 13.32
CA PHE A 770 -21.66 14.43 14.17
C PHE A 770 -21.55 13.09 13.43
N PRO A 771 -21.07 12.03 14.07
CA PRO A 771 -20.76 10.80 13.37
C PRO A 771 -21.94 9.87 13.13
N GLU A 772 -21.95 9.21 11.96
CA GLU A 772 -22.89 8.13 11.64
C GLU A 772 -22.57 6.84 12.44
N ASN A 773 -23.59 5.99 12.65
CA ASN A 773 -23.54 4.78 13.50
C ASN A 773 -23.10 5.04 14.94
N ILE A 774 -23.81 5.91 15.64
CA ILE A 774 -23.62 6.09 17.08
C ILE A 774 -24.07 4.83 17.80
N VAL A 775 -23.15 4.22 18.54
CA VAL A 775 -23.33 2.94 19.24
C VAL A 775 -23.75 3.16 20.69
N ARG A 776 -23.18 4.18 21.36
CA ARG A 776 -23.43 4.44 22.79
C ARG A 776 -23.29 5.92 23.12
N MET A 777 -24.03 6.39 24.12
CA MET A 777 -23.83 7.69 24.75
C MET A 777 -23.70 7.56 26.26
N LEU A 778 -22.79 8.33 26.83
CA LEU A 778 -22.54 8.36 28.25
C LEU A 778 -22.37 9.81 28.69
N PHE A 779 -23.16 10.22 29.67
CA PHE A 779 -22.93 11.48 30.36
C PHE A 779 -21.68 11.34 31.26
N LEU A 780 -20.77 12.30 31.16
CA LEU A 780 -19.56 12.41 31.95
C LEU A 780 -19.77 13.45 33.07
N SER A 781 -18.84 13.54 34.01
CA SER A 781 -18.83 14.63 35.00
C SER A 781 -18.62 16.00 34.32
N ASN A 782 -19.11 17.06 34.97
CA ASN A 782 -18.95 18.48 34.58
C ASN A 782 -19.68 18.89 33.28
N ASN A 783 -20.95 18.49 33.09
CA ASN A 783 -21.74 18.84 31.88
C ASN A 783 -21.08 18.38 30.57
N ARG A 784 -20.50 17.18 30.56
CA ARG A 784 -19.87 16.61 29.36
C ARG A 784 -20.59 15.33 28.94
N MET A 785 -20.51 14.97 27.67
CA MET A 785 -21.10 13.75 27.15
C MET A 785 -20.14 13.09 26.16
N LEU A 786 -19.84 11.82 26.39
CA LEU A 786 -19.13 10.97 25.45
C LEU A 786 -20.13 10.33 24.49
N VAL A 787 -19.88 10.47 23.20
CA VAL A 787 -20.61 9.84 22.11
C VAL A 787 -19.67 8.88 21.40
N VAL A 788 -20.01 7.59 21.40
CA VAL A 788 -19.22 6.53 20.77
C VAL A 788 -19.87 6.12 19.45
N TYR A 789 -19.10 6.10 18.37
CA TYR A 789 -19.58 5.90 17.00
C TYR A 789 -18.53 5.18 16.16
N SER A 790 -18.90 4.29 15.23
CA SER A 790 -18.00 3.74 14.18
C SER A 790 -16.50 3.52 14.55
N GLY A 791 -16.20 3.11 15.79
CA GLY A 791 -14.82 2.93 16.28
C GLY A 791 -14.06 4.17 16.76
N GLN A 792 -14.77 5.24 17.10
CA GLN A 792 -14.23 6.50 17.61
C GLN A 792 -15.11 7.04 18.74
N GLY A 793 -14.53 7.92 19.57
CA GLY A 793 -15.23 8.64 20.64
C GLY A 793 -15.17 10.15 20.43
N LEU A 794 -16.28 10.84 20.66
CA LEU A 794 -16.39 12.30 20.65
C LEU A 794 -16.86 12.79 22.02
N ILE A 795 -16.13 13.74 22.61
CA ILE A 795 -16.56 14.41 23.85
C ILE A 795 -17.24 15.73 23.48
N LEU A 796 -18.50 15.85 23.87
CA LEU A 796 -19.25 17.11 23.87
C LEU A 796 -19.17 17.76 25.24
N GLU A 797 -18.91 19.06 25.27
CA GLU A 797 -19.24 19.90 26.41
C GLU A 797 -20.59 20.54 26.19
N LEU A 798 -21.51 20.26 27.11
CA LEU A 798 -22.84 20.83 27.12
C LEU A 798 -22.75 22.27 27.62
N PRO A 799 -23.50 23.21 27.02
CA PRO A 799 -23.33 24.62 27.33
C PRO A 799 -23.71 24.90 28.80
N PRO A 800 -22.97 25.80 29.49
CA PRO A 800 -23.40 26.29 30.79
C PRO A 800 -24.73 27.03 30.63
N VAL A 801 -25.64 26.77 31.56
CA VAL A 801 -27.10 26.78 31.33
C VAL A 801 -27.76 28.15 31.10
N ASP A 802 -27.15 29.31 31.38
CA ASP A 802 -27.89 30.57 31.39
C ASP A 802 -27.26 31.68 30.54
N VAL A 803 -27.64 31.76 29.26
CA VAL A 803 -27.43 32.97 28.44
C VAL A 803 -28.68 33.84 28.56
N SER A 804 -28.63 34.87 29.41
CA SER A 804 -29.77 35.75 29.66
C SER A 804 -30.07 36.68 28.48
N GLU A 805 -31.32 37.12 28.36
CA GLU A 805 -31.68 38.21 27.44
C GLU A 805 -30.98 39.54 27.76
N SER A 806 -30.30 39.65 28.91
CA SER A 806 -29.50 40.81 29.31
C SER A 806 -28.04 40.76 28.84
N ALA A 807 -27.59 39.67 28.21
CA ALA A 807 -26.21 39.54 27.72
C ALA A 807 -25.86 40.64 26.69
N THR A 808 -24.77 41.35 26.93
CA THR A 808 -24.23 42.37 26.02
C THR A 808 -23.70 41.74 24.73
N ASP A 809 -23.59 42.54 23.65
CA ASP A 809 -23.08 42.01 22.39
C ASP A 809 -21.61 41.58 22.48
N ASP A 810 -20.82 42.18 23.37
CA ASP A 810 -19.45 41.78 23.65
C ASP A 810 -19.39 40.43 24.37
N GLU A 811 -20.29 40.19 25.34
CA GLU A 811 -20.45 38.88 25.98
C GLU A 811 -20.89 37.81 24.98
N LEU A 812 -21.79 38.14 24.05
CA LEU A 812 -22.23 37.22 23.01
C LEU A 812 -21.11 36.92 22.00
N ARG A 813 -20.31 37.92 21.61
CA ARG A 813 -19.11 37.71 20.77
C ARG A 813 -18.09 36.82 21.46
N ALA A 814 -17.83 37.03 22.74
CA ALA A 814 -16.94 36.20 23.54
C ALA A 814 -17.47 34.76 23.62
N LEU A 815 -18.78 34.58 23.83
CA LEU A 815 -19.39 33.26 23.88
C LEU A 815 -19.35 32.54 22.53
N VAL A 816 -19.61 33.25 21.42
CA VAL A 816 -19.54 32.70 20.07
C VAL A 816 -18.11 32.28 19.73
N ARG A 817 -17.10 33.07 20.09
CA ARG A 817 -15.68 32.68 19.93
C ARG A 817 -15.39 31.36 20.64
N GLN A 818 -15.82 31.24 21.90
CA GLN A 818 -15.68 29.99 22.66
C GLN A 818 -16.45 28.79 22.07
N VAL A 819 -17.51 29.02 21.29
CA VAL A 819 -18.31 27.96 20.66
C VAL A 819 -17.78 27.60 19.26
N VAL A 820 -17.31 28.57 18.49
CA VAL A 820 -16.92 28.39 17.08
C VAL A 820 -15.42 28.12 16.92
N GLU A 821 -14.54 28.77 17.69
CA GLU A 821 -13.08 28.61 17.56
C GLU A 821 -12.61 27.15 17.73
N PRO A 822 -13.09 26.37 18.74
CA PRO A 822 -12.70 24.97 18.87
C PRO A 822 -13.09 24.08 17.68
N TRP A 823 -14.15 24.45 16.96
CA TRP A 823 -14.60 23.73 15.77
C TRP A 823 -13.84 24.14 14.50
N CYS A 824 -13.43 25.40 14.40
CA CYS A 824 -12.63 25.90 13.29
C CYS A 824 -11.18 25.38 13.35
N GLU A 825 -10.57 25.32 14.53
CA GLU A 825 -9.21 24.77 14.70
C GLU A 825 -9.13 23.28 14.31
N SER A 826 -10.21 22.51 14.51
CA SER A 826 -10.31 21.10 14.11
C SER A 826 -10.62 20.91 12.61
N ALA A 827 -11.05 21.95 11.89
CA ALA A 827 -11.38 21.86 10.47
C ALA A 827 -10.20 22.22 9.54
N GLU A 828 -9.19 22.92 10.09
CA GLU A 828 -7.94 23.28 9.39
C GLU A 828 -6.80 22.25 9.62
N GLN A 829 -6.93 21.36 10.60
CA GLN A 829 -6.09 20.15 10.76
C GLN A 829 -6.73 18.96 10.04
#